data_AF-A0A934VKF0-F1
#
_entry.id   AF-A0A934VKF0-F1
#
_cell.length_a   1.000
_cell.length_b   1.000
_cell.length_c   1.000
_cell.angle_alpha   90.00
_cell.angle_beta   90.00
_cell.angle_gamma   90.00
#
_symmetry.space_group_name_H-M   'P 1'
#
loop_
_entity.id
_entity.type
_entity.pdbx_description
1 polymer ?
#
loop_
_entity_poly.entity_id
_entity_poly.type
_entity_poly.pdbx_seq_one_letter_code
_entity_poly.pdbx_strand_id
1 'polypeptide(L)'
;MIHSHCNCRLGLFFGKMLAALFLLVASSPAATEPDQTVLFYGNSMIERLLEHGELEARLQLASEEDLSIRSLAWTGDEVGNRLRLEGYAKHLKNLLAEWPAQRVVLGYGLNESFAGPAGLEAFRSQYESHLTQLRKSHPDAHFFLLSPIAIEGADEKRQAEVKVYADTIRALTAAEDATFVDLFTPTQSAYQEGEKLTRNGIHLNEKGNALVAGVIAKALGGAATADLNARHLAEVAKAARAKHARVAEVVRPKNGVVYFGVRARPYEYEGEMPRYHRMIELTEAQVHQLAANPELTFAELEKPSLPPMPEGRGKDDGDRTGIIKPPAEAMAEFTVAEDFAVNLFASEEQFPELRNPVQIAFDARGRLWAVTMPSFPHTVPGLTPPDKIVILEDTDEDGQADQLTVFMEGLDALDGVAFHRDGVIISEQPRLWLVRDTDGDDRADSKEELLRGIDVTDSHHGGMIATDPYGDIIFSDGVFHRSQLETPFGVHRGIDATTYRLDTNNGRIVTEWQHTTPNPWKVTHNRWGEIIQMYGDGHVYDGTCLVWMPLGGYLPFRYARIADYGKGSGVTAVSSLNFPDKYQSGVASAALLGRYAVTLTAFEAGSGMLKRTDHLTILQSPNAAFRPADLEFGPDGALYVSDFCSPIIGHAQHPMRDPHWDHDFGRIWRVTYQKKPLQKDWPQIEGESPAALCPLLLHPVNLVRHHARVELRKHGEKAITALDSWLASLGTIPDQAALEALFVLDGLEETRPALLEQLLASDSERFRGAALRTIRLQADRLDNPLQLLAQAKNDAHPRVQIELIDAVAHLRPQFPAAETLLDGLKPLTQEVENTLTYLEVGTEPLKGRSVPVLDVAPASQLRHWLYLGENGTDEGRPLQAGKGKMPALGLFRTFVRSENARNAVIALNHRQVRVTLNDSLVFEQNSLWSGDQQINVRLQEGLNVIEVELLAGRRKTPFPNVYLHDPVGEAVAGVSYPREASFVASAEEKNQQRLAARGKQLRIQAVGDLQFAPTELKATAGESLTLVFENTDPMVHNWVLLQPGTVAEVGALADQLAAQADGLEKEYLPESEAILAASKLLAPHETQEIELQIPSEPGRYPFICTFPGHWRVMQGELVVE
;
A
#
# COMPACT_ATOMS: atom_id res chain seq x y z
N MET A 1 25.44 46.81 32.70
CA MET A 1 26.58 47.61 33.19
C MET A 1 27.50 46.69 34.00
N ILE A 2 28.73 46.47 33.50
CA ILE A 2 30.03 46.44 34.23
C ILE A 2 30.17 45.41 35.39
N HIS A 3 30.79 44.24 35.14
CA HIS A 3 32.16 43.80 35.57
C HIS A 3 32.26 43.38 37.05
N SER A 4 33.10 42.45 37.52
CA SER A 4 34.09 41.51 36.97
C SER A 4 34.80 40.82 38.17
N HIS A 5 35.16 39.53 38.01
CA HIS A 5 36.32 38.76 38.58
C HIS A 5 36.57 38.74 40.13
N CYS A 6 37.16 37.72 40.78
CA CYS A 6 38.01 36.61 40.35
C CYS A 6 38.15 35.54 41.48
N ASN A 7 38.18 34.26 41.09
CA ASN A 7 38.96 33.09 41.58
C ASN A 7 39.71 33.12 42.94
N CYS A 8 39.59 32.05 43.76
CA CYS A 8 40.44 30.84 43.69
C CYS A 8 40.20 29.81 44.83
N ARG A 9 39.96 28.55 44.42
CA ARG A 9 40.40 27.25 45.00
C ARG A 9 40.37 27.02 46.53
N LEU A 10 39.48 26.11 46.97
CA LEU A 10 39.81 24.78 47.53
C LEU A 10 38.50 24.04 47.89
N GLY A 11 38.32 22.79 47.47
CA GLY A 11 37.16 21.99 47.92
C GLY A 11 36.79 20.78 47.08
N LEU A 12 37.76 20.02 46.53
CA LEU A 12 37.52 18.61 46.22
C LEU A 12 37.63 17.86 47.55
N PHE A 13 36.51 17.35 48.07
CA PHE A 13 36.37 16.16 48.94
C PHE A 13 35.03 16.25 49.66
N PHE A 14 33.90 16.10 48.95
CA PHE A 14 32.61 15.64 49.52
C PHE A 14 31.63 15.42 48.36
N GLY A 15 31.75 14.27 47.70
CA GLY A 15 30.93 13.93 46.54
C GLY A 15 31.21 12.53 46.01
N LYS A 16 31.35 11.54 46.92
CA LYS A 16 31.54 10.12 46.56
C LYS A 16 30.90 9.14 47.58
N MET A 17 29.92 9.57 48.37
CA MET A 17 29.37 8.70 49.42
C MET A 17 27.84 8.75 49.54
N LEU A 18 27.14 8.94 48.41
CA LEU A 18 25.69 8.77 48.30
C LEU A 18 25.26 8.12 46.96
N ALA A 19 26.15 7.33 46.35
CA ALA A 19 25.88 6.56 45.13
C ALA A 19 26.03 5.04 45.32
N ALA A 20 26.06 4.56 46.58
CA ALA A 20 26.36 3.16 46.91
C ALA A 20 25.18 2.39 47.55
N LEU A 21 23.94 2.85 47.38
CA LEU A 21 22.75 2.16 47.90
C LEU A 21 21.61 2.03 46.87
N PHE A 22 21.96 1.83 45.60
CA PHE A 22 21.04 1.37 44.53
C PHE A 22 21.71 0.24 43.70
N LEU A 23 22.47 -0.62 44.38
CA LEU A 23 23.08 -1.82 43.82
C LEU A 23 22.43 -3.03 44.53
N LEU A 24 21.24 -3.40 44.07
CA LEU A 24 20.71 -4.75 44.26
C LEU A 24 19.88 -5.12 43.03
N VAL A 25 20.46 -6.06 42.28
CA VAL A 25 19.95 -6.83 41.14
C VAL A 25 19.74 -6.05 39.82
N ALA A 26 20.84 -5.52 39.27
CA ALA A 26 21.04 -5.49 37.83
C ALA A 26 22.24 -6.40 37.54
N SER A 27 22.00 -7.71 37.40
CA SER A 27 22.96 -8.58 36.73
C SER A 27 23.05 -8.09 35.28
N SER A 28 24.19 -7.54 34.89
CA SER A 28 24.52 -7.37 33.47
C SER A 28 24.35 -8.73 32.79
N PRO A 29 23.57 -8.85 31.69
CA PRO A 29 23.47 -10.11 30.98
C PRO A 29 24.87 -10.50 30.50
N ALA A 30 25.23 -11.78 30.64
CA ALA A 30 26.35 -12.32 29.89
C ALA A 30 26.04 -12.08 28.40
N ALA A 31 26.94 -11.45 27.66
CA ALA A 31 26.81 -11.39 26.22
C ALA A 31 26.72 -12.83 25.72
N THR A 32 25.67 -13.17 24.97
CA THR A 32 25.58 -14.48 24.31
C THR A 32 26.75 -14.62 23.35
N GLU A 33 27.42 -15.76 23.42
CA GLU A 33 28.57 -16.02 22.56
C GLU A 33 28.08 -16.10 21.09
N PRO A 34 28.79 -15.52 20.11
CA PRO A 34 28.28 -15.44 18.74
C PRO A 34 28.03 -16.79 18.05
N ASP A 35 28.66 -17.88 18.52
CA ASP A 35 28.47 -19.27 18.07
C ASP A 35 27.08 -19.84 18.44
N GLN A 36 26.49 -19.34 19.53
CA GLN A 36 25.17 -19.73 20.03
C GLN A 36 24.01 -19.02 19.32
N THR A 37 24.29 -17.99 18.51
CA THR A 37 23.27 -17.20 17.83
C THR A 37 23.00 -17.69 16.40
N VAL A 38 21.73 -17.93 16.08
CA VAL A 38 21.25 -18.26 14.73
C VAL A 38 20.31 -17.16 14.25
N LEU A 39 20.62 -16.56 13.10
CA LEU A 39 19.85 -15.45 12.55
C LEU A 39 19.22 -15.83 11.20
N PHE A 40 17.90 -15.67 11.12
CA PHE A 40 17.13 -15.99 9.93
C PHE A 40 16.80 -14.74 9.11
N TYR A 41 16.88 -14.87 7.78
CA TYR A 41 16.43 -13.90 6.78
C TYR A 41 15.45 -14.57 5.82
N GLY A 42 14.47 -13.83 5.33
CA GLY A 42 13.52 -14.36 4.35
C GLY A 42 12.19 -13.63 4.36
N ASN A 43 11.19 -14.31 3.83
CA ASN A 43 9.83 -13.82 3.66
C ASN A 43 8.85 -14.43 4.70
N SER A 44 7.55 -14.48 4.37
CA SER A 44 6.51 -14.97 5.28
C SER A 44 6.74 -16.42 5.72
N MET A 45 7.38 -17.26 4.90
CA MET A 45 7.66 -18.65 5.26
C MET A 45 8.51 -18.73 6.54
N ILE A 46 9.59 -17.95 6.61
CA ILE A 46 10.46 -17.90 7.79
C ILE A 46 9.74 -17.28 8.99
N GLU A 47 9.03 -16.16 8.77
CA GLU A 47 8.30 -15.46 9.83
C GLU A 47 7.27 -16.39 10.49
N ARG A 48 6.45 -17.08 9.68
CA ARG A 48 5.44 -18.05 10.14
C ARG A 48 6.07 -19.28 10.80
N LEU A 49 7.16 -19.80 10.25
CA LEU A 49 7.83 -20.99 10.76
C LEU A 49 8.39 -20.77 12.18
N LEU A 50 8.97 -19.59 12.42
CA LEU A 50 9.49 -19.25 13.75
C LEU A 50 8.38 -18.85 14.73
N GLU A 51 7.32 -18.18 14.26
CA GLU A 51 6.10 -17.94 15.06
C GLU A 51 5.35 -19.24 15.41
N HIS A 52 5.46 -20.30 14.60
CA HIS A 52 4.89 -21.61 14.92
C HIS A 52 5.56 -22.21 16.16
N GLY A 53 6.89 -22.04 16.28
CA GLY A 53 7.70 -22.33 17.47
C GLY A 53 8.40 -23.68 17.45
N GLU A 54 7.95 -24.64 16.63
CA GLU A 54 8.50 -26.00 16.65
C GLU A 54 9.95 -26.09 16.16
N LEU A 55 10.34 -25.30 15.14
CA LEU A 55 11.72 -25.30 14.63
C LEU A 55 12.73 -25.01 15.75
N GLU A 56 12.48 -23.97 16.54
CA GLU A 56 13.33 -23.64 17.66
C GLU A 56 13.28 -24.69 18.76
N ALA A 57 12.08 -25.17 19.10
CA ALA A 57 11.94 -26.20 20.12
C ALA A 57 12.77 -27.45 19.79
N ARG A 58 12.80 -27.86 18.51
CA ARG A 58 13.65 -28.97 18.05
C ARG A 58 15.14 -28.69 18.22
N LEU A 59 15.58 -27.47 17.92
CA LEU A 59 16.99 -27.07 18.05
C LEU A 59 17.43 -26.97 19.51
N GLN A 60 16.61 -26.38 20.37
CA GLN A 60 16.90 -26.25 21.80
C GLN A 60 16.97 -27.61 22.47
N LEU A 61 16.00 -28.50 22.21
CA LEU A 61 15.97 -29.84 22.83
C LEU A 61 17.09 -30.77 22.35
N ALA A 62 17.67 -30.50 21.19
CA ALA A 62 18.78 -31.27 20.64
C ALA A 62 20.16 -30.68 20.99
N SER A 63 20.20 -29.47 21.57
CA SER A 63 21.43 -28.76 21.92
C SER A 63 21.79 -28.98 23.38
N GLU A 64 23.09 -29.08 23.69
CA GLU A 64 23.60 -29.02 25.07
C GLU A 64 23.80 -27.57 25.55
N GLU A 65 23.75 -26.61 24.61
CA GLU A 65 23.91 -25.18 24.86
C GLU A 65 22.59 -24.42 24.65
N ASP A 66 22.41 -23.34 25.40
CA ASP A 66 21.30 -22.42 25.26
C ASP A 66 21.46 -21.59 23.98
N LEU A 67 20.66 -21.89 22.95
CA LEU A 67 20.75 -21.19 21.66
C LEU A 67 19.97 -19.87 21.70
N SER A 68 20.46 -18.85 21.00
CA SER A 68 19.71 -17.62 20.71
C SER A 68 19.26 -17.57 19.26
N ILE A 69 17.98 -17.84 19.01
CA ILE A 69 17.42 -17.87 17.65
C ILE A 69 16.60 -16.61 17.39
N ARG A 70 16.94 -15.89 16.31
CA ARG A 70 16.33 -14.60 15.92
C ARG A 70 15.95 -14.59 14.45
N SER A 71 15.02 -13.71 14.08
CA SER A 71 14.58 -13.53 12.69
C SER A 71 14.61 -12.07 12.33
N LEU A 72 15.05 -11.76 11.11
CA LEU A 72 14.88 -10.50 10.41
C LEU A 72 13.94 -10.65 9.20
N ALA A 73 13.28 -11.81 9.09
CA ALA A 73 12.34 -12.06 8.01
C ALA A 73 11.16 -11.09 8.05
N TRP A 74 10.68 -10.72 6.87
CA TRP A 74 9.58 -9.77 6.72
C TRP A 74 8.70 -10.26 5.56
N THR A 75 7.41 -10.44 5.84
CA THR A 75 6.45 -10.93 4.83
C THR A 75 6.54 -10.16 3.51
N GLY A 76 6.51 -10.88 2.38
CA GLY A 76 6.60 -10.30 1.04
C GLY A 76 7.98 -9.81 0.62
N ASP A 77 9.03 -9.99 1.44
CA ASP A 77 10.40 -9.73 1.00
C ASP A 77 10.79 -10.65 -0.17
N GLU A 78 11.46 -10.07 -1.14
CA GLU A 78 12.24 -10.75 -2.18
C GLU A 78 13.70 -10.33 -2.01
N VAL A 79 14.65 -11.15 -2.44
CA VAL A 79 16.09 -10.84 -2.33
C VAL A 79 16.42 -9.44 -2.88
N GLY A 80 15.91 -9.14 -4.08
CA GLY A 80 16.10 -7.86 -4.75
C GLY A 80 15.01 -6.81 -4.50
N ASN A 81 14.04 -7.05 -3.61
CA ASN A 81 12.98 -6.07 -3.31
C ASN A 81 12.43 -6.23 -1.88
N ARG A 82 12.81 -5.30 -1.00
CA ARG A 82 12.53 -5.27 0.43
C ARG A 82 12.10 -3.85 0.79
N LEU A 83 10.82 -3.55 0.56
CA LEU A 83 10.30 -2.20 0.79
C LEU A 83 10.39 -1.84 2.26
N ARG A 84 10.95 -0.66 2.57
CA ARG A 84 11.08 -0.15 3.94
C ARG A 84 10.81 1.34 4.00
N LEU A 85 10.43 1.81 5.18
CA LEU A 85 10.36 3.23 5.48
C LEU A 85 11.78 3.85 5.47
N GLU A 86 11.84 5.12 5.10
CA GLU A 86 13.01 5.97 5.31
C GLU A 86 13.56 5.81 6.74
N GLY A 87 14.89 5.66 6.85
CA GLY A 87 15.59 5.51 8.14
C GLY A 87 15.62 4.09 8.72
N TYR A 88 14.89 3.13 8.16
CA TYR A 88 14.91 1.74 8.63
C TYR A 88 16.30 1.10 8.62
N ALA A 89 17.15 1.45 7.64
CA ALA A 89 18.53 0.95 7.56
C ALA A 89 19.34 1.18 8.86
N LYS A 90 19.09 2.31 9.55
CA LYS A 90 19.72 2.60 10.85
C LYS A 90 19.23 1.63 11.93
N HIS A 91 17.94 1.35 11.97
CA HIS A 91 17.36 0.42 12.92
C HIS A 91 17.84 -1.03 12.66
N LEU A 92 17.87 -1.45 11.40
CA LEU A 92 18.45 -2.74 11.01
C LEU A 92 19.91 -2.88 11.44
N LYS A 93 20.73 -1.83 11.28
CA LYS A 93 22.12 -1.83 11.77
C LYS A 93 22.22 -2.02 13.28
N ASN A 94 21.31 -1.43 14.05
CA ASN A 94 21.27 -1.62 15.50
C ASN A 94 20.87 -3.05 15.87
N LEU A 95 19.85 -3.62 15.21
CA LEU A 95 19.46 -5.01 15.42
C LEU A 95 20.61 -5.98 15.14
N LEU A 96 21.37 -5.77 14.07
CA LEU A 96 22.54 -6.59 13.73
C LEU A 96 23.67 -6.46 14.75
N ALA A 97 23.84 -5.28 15.36
CA ALA A 97 24.80 -5.08 16.43
C ALA A 97 24.41 -5.81 17.73
N GLU A 98 23.11 -5.89 18.01
CA GLU A 98 22.57 -6.64 19.16
C GLU A 98 22.54 -8.16 18.92
N TRP A 99 22.48 -8.60 17.65
CA TRP A 99 22.38 -10.02 17.27
C TRP A 99 23.53 -10.47 16.36
N PRO A 100 24.78 -10.46 16.86
CA PRO A 100 25.89 -11.05 16.12
C PRO A 100 25.65 -12.55 15.96
N ALA A 101 25.72 -13.06 14.73
CA ALA A 101 25.43 -14.46 14.43
C ALA A 101 26.60 -15.14 13.71
N GLN A 102 26.94 -16.36 14.13
CA GLN A 102 27.83 -17.25 13.38
C GLN A 102 27.07 -18.28 12.52
N ARG A 103 25.74 -18.34 12.62
CA ARG A 103 24.89 -19.16 11.75
C ARG A 103 23.81 -18.28 11.14
N VAL A 104 23.80 -18.18 9.82
CA VAL A 104 22.83 -17.36 9.08
C VAL A 104 22.01 -18.25 8.15
N VAL A 105 20.68 -18.16 8.23
CA VAL A 105 19.75 -18.95 7.42
C VAL A 105 18.97 -18.04 6.48
N LEU A 106 18.89 -18.41 5.21
CA LEU A 106 18.18 -17.64 4.18
C LEU A 106 17.03 -18.46 3.55
N GLY A 107 15.80 -17.96 3.65
CA GLY A 107 14.62 -18.53 3.00
C GLY A 107 14.01 -17.58 1.96
N TYR A 108 14.40 -17.78 0.69
CA TYR A 108 13.91 -17.00 -0.45
C TYR A 108 13.65 -17.93 -1.66
N GLY A 109 13.17 -17.38 -2.78
CA GLY A 109 13.00 -18.07 -4.06
C GLY A 109 11.54 -18.33 -4.43
N LEU A 110 10.64 -18.41 -3.45
CA LEU A 110 9.21 -18.62 -3.72
C LEU A 110 8.58 -17.38 -4.36
N ASN A 111 8.75 -16.20 -3.76
CA ASN A 111 8.17 -14.96 -4.28
C ASN A 111 8.78 -14.58 -5.64
N GLU A 112 10.07 -14.84 -5.83
CA GLU A 112 10.77 -14.56 -7.07
C GLU A 112 10.37 -15.50 -8.21
N SER A 113 9.88 -16.71 -7.89
CA SER A 113 9.46 -17.70 -8.88
C SER A 113 8.22 -17.31 -9.68
N PHE A 114 7.46 -16.29 -9.25
CA PHE A 114 6.33 -15.77 -10.03
C PHE A 114 6.79 -15.07 -11.32
N ALA A 115 8.07 -14.68 -11.42
CA ALA A 115 8.66 -14.17 -12.67
C ALA A 115 8.98 -15.28 -13.69
N GLY A 116 8.79 -16.56 -13.33
CA GLY A 116 9.10 -17.71 -14.18
C GLY A 116 10.58 -17.78 -14.59
N PRO A 117 10.94 -18.56 -15.63
CA PRO A 117 12.32 -18.72 -16.06
C PRO A 117 13.01 -17.40 -16.49
N ALA A 118 12.25 -16.41 -16.94
CA ALA A 118 12.77 -15.10 -17.33
C ALA A 118 13.37 -14.32 -16.15
N GLY A 119 12.93 -14.59 -14.91
CA GLY A 119 13.44 -13.95 -13.70
C GLY A 119 14.75 -14.52 -13.16
N LEU A 120 15.22 -15.66 -13.66
CA LEU A 120 16.34 -16.42 -13.06
C LEU A 120 17.68 -15.67 -13.07
N GLU A 121 17.99 -14.96 -14.15
CA GLU A 121 19.24 -14.20 -14.25
C GLU A 121 19.28 -13.08 -13.20
N ALA A 122 18.20 -12.31 -13.11
CA ALA A 122 18.05 -11.25 -12.12
C ALA A 122 18.08 -11.82 -10.69
N PHE A 123 17.36 -12.91 -10.43
CA PHE A 123 17.35 -13.58 -9.14
C PHE A 123 18.75 -14.00 -8.70
N ARG A 124 19.51 -14.68 -9.57
CA ARG A 124 20.89 -15.11 -9.27
C ARG A 124 21.77 -13.91 -8.89
N SER A 125 21.79 -12.88 -9.73
CA SER A 125 22.62 -11.69 -9.50
C SER A 125 22.25 -10.96 -8.21
N GLN A 126 20.96 -10.86 -7.90
CA GLN A 126 20.47 -10.25 -6.67
C GLN A 126 20.84 -11.10 -5.43
N TYR A 127 20.80 -12.43 -5.54
CA TYR A 127 21.18 -13.35 -4.46
C TYR A 127 22.66 -13.28 -4.14
N GLU A 128 23.53 -13.29 -5.16
CA GLU A 128 24.98 -13.10 -4.99
C GLU A 128 25.30 -11.74 -4.32
N SER A 129 24.61 -10.68 -4.75
CA SER A 129 24.73 -9.35 -4.14
C SER A 129 24.28 -9.35 -2.67
N HIS A 130 23.18 -10.04 -2.36
CA HIS A 130 22.68 -10.14 -1.00
C HIS A 130 23.63 -10.96 -0.10
N LEU A 131 24.19 -12.07 -0.58
CA LEU A 131 25.20 -12.84 0.14
C LEU A 131 26.46 -12.00 0.41
N THR A 132 26.90 -11.23 -0.58
CA THR A 132 28.02 -10.27 -0.41
C THR A 132 27.73 -9.27 0.71
N GLN A 133 26.51 -8.70 0.73
CA GLN A 133 26.07 -7.79 1.79
C GLN A 133 26.07 -8.49 3.16
N LEU A 134 25.53 -9.70 3.25
CA LEU A 134 25.42 -10.43 4.50
C LEU A 134 26.77 -10.88 5.04
N ARG A 135 27.73 -11.28 4.21
CA ARG A 135 29.10 -11.57 4.67
C ARG A 135 29.80 -10.35 5.24
N LYS A 136 29.50 -9.15 4.75
CA LYS A 136 30.01 -7.92 5.35
C LYS A 136 29.41 -7.68 6.74
N SER A 137 28.13 -8.02 6.92
CA SER A 137 27.44 -7.91 8.21
C SER A 137 27.80 -9.05 9.19
N HIS A 138 28.13 -10.22 8.67
CA HIS A 138 28.40 -11.47 9.40
C HIS A 138 29.65 -12.17 8.84
N PRO A 139 30.86 -11.62 9.08
CA PRO A 139 32.09 -12.07 8.42
C PRO A 139 32.48 -13.52 8.72
N ASP A 140 32.13 -14.02 9.91
CA ASP A 140 32.52 -15.35 10.38
C ASP A 140 31.35 -16.35 10.37
N ALA A 141 30.23 -16.00 9.75
CA ALA A 141 29.04 -16.84 9.76
C ALA A 141 29.08 -17.96 8.71
N HIS A 142 28.60 -19.13 9.11
CA HIS A 142 28.22 -20.20 8.20
C HIS A 142 26.81 -19.98 7.66
N PHE A 143 26.63 -20.13 6.36
CA PHE A 143 25.37 -19.83 5.67
C PHE A 143 24.59 -21.11 5.33
N PHE A 144 23.29 -21.11 5.62
CA PHE A 144 22.33 -22.14 5.23
C PHE A 144 21.32 -21.54 4.24
N LEU A 145 21.29 -22.04 3.01
CA LEU A 145 20.35 -21.57 1.98
C LEU A 145 19.23 -22.58 1.83
N LEU A 146 18.02 -22.17 2.21
CA LEU A 146 16.83 -23.00 2.09
C LEU A 146 16.27 -22.87 0.67
N SER A 147 15.88 -24.00 0.07
CA SER A 147 15.04 -23.95 -1.14
C SER A 147 13.63 -23.46 -0.80
N PRO A 148 12.85 -22.94 -1.77
CA PRO A 148 11.40 -22.87 -1.60
C PRO A 148 10.80 -24.28 -1.39
N ILE A 149 9.62 -24.33 -0.78
CA ILE A 149 8.78 -25.54 -0.76
C ILE A 149 8.16 -25.78 -2.15
N ALA A 150 7.69 -27.00 -2.41
CA ALA A 150 6.78 -27.25 -3.52
C ALA A 150 5.39 -26.61 -3.24
N ILE A 151 4.63 -26.35 -4.29
CA ILE A 151 3.33 -25.68 -4.20
C ILE A 151 2.22 -26.71 -4.14
N GLU A 152 1.40 -26.70 -3.10
CA GLU A 152 0.30 -27.65 -3.01
C GLU A 152 -0.78 -27.35 -4.05
N GLY A 153 -1.21 -28.36 -4.81
CA GLY A 153 -2.29 -28.22 -5.81
C GLY A 153 -1.91 -27.50 -7.11
N ALA A 154 -0.65 -27.11 -7.29
CA ALA A 154 -0.15 -26.49 -8.51
C ALA A 154 -0.07 -27.48 -9.69
N ASP A 155 -0.21 -26.95 -10.92
CA ASP A 155 0.04 -27.69 -12.15
C ASP A 155 1.53 -27.98 -12.38
N GLU A 156 1.84 -28.85 -13.35
CA GLU A 156 3.23 -29.24 -13.65
C GLU A 156 4.11 -28.04 -14.04
N LYS A 157 3.52 -27.05 -14.72
CA LYS A 157 4.23 -25.84 -15.16
C LYS A 157 4.66 -25.02 -13.95
N ARG A 158 3.73 -24.69 -13.05
CA ARG A 158 4.00 -23.89 -11.86
C ARG A 158 4.97 -24.61 -10.92
N GLN A 159 4.87 -25.93 -10.77
CA GLN A 159 5.86 -26.69 -10.00
C GLN A 159 7.26 -26.64 -10.61
N ALA A 160 7.37 -26.75 -11.94
CA ALA A 160 8.64 -26.64 -12.63
C ALA A 160 9.25 -25.23 -12.47
N GLU A 161 8.43 -24.18 -12.53
CA GLU A 161 8.84 -22.79 -12.29
C GLU A 161 9.43 -22.61 -10.88
N VAL A 162 8.83 -23.16 -9.83
CA VAL A 162 9.41 -23.07 -8.48
C VAL A 162 10.68 -23.91 -8.35
N LYS A 163 10.69 -25.09 -8.96
CA LYS A 163 11.84 -26.01 -8.91
C LYS A 163 13.11 -25.39 -9.47
N VAL A 164 13.05 -24.64 -10.57
CA VAL A 164 14.26 -24.03 -11.16
C VAL A 164 14.89 -22.97 -10.25
N TYR A 165 14.12 -22.33 -9.37
CA TYR A 165 14.65 -21.42 -8.34
C TYR A 165 15.31 -22.22 -7.21
N ALA A 166 14.72 -23.34 -6.77
CA ALA A 166 15.35 -24.27 -5.82
C ALA A 166 16.70 -24.80 -6.33
N ASP A 167 16.76 -25.20 -7.61
CA ASP A 167 17.98 -25.68 -8.26
C ASP A 167 19.03 -24.56 -8.39
N THR A 168 18.60 -23.33 -8.64
CA THR A 168 19.49 -22.16 -8.69
C THR A 168 20.11 -21.86 -7.32
N ILE A 169 19.31 -21.90 -6.24
CA ILE A 169 19.82 -21.76 -4.86
C ILE A 169 20.83 -22.87 -4.55
N ARG A 170 20.55 -24.12 -4.94
CA ARG A 170 21.49 -25.23 -4.80
C ARG A 170 22.82 -24.94 -5.52
N ALA A 171 22.78 -24.43 -6.75
CA ALA A 171 23.99 -24.09 -7.50
C ALA A 171 24.81 -22.98 -6.82
N LEU A 172 24.15 -21.98 -6.22
CA LEU A 172 24.80 -20.91 -5.48
C LEU A 172 25.56 -21.43 -4.25
N THR A 173 25.01 -22.41 -3.52
CA THR A 173 25.67 -22.93 -2.30
C THR A 173 27.09 -23.47 -2.55
N ALA A 174 27.31 -24.11 -3.69
CA ALA A 174 28.61 -24.67 -4.05
C ALA A 174 29.67 -23.59 -4.32
N ALA A 175 29.27 -22.42 -4.83
CA ALA A 175 30.16 -21.29 -5.08
C ALA A 175 30.47 -20.49 -3.80
N GLU A 176 29.62 -20.63 -2.78
CA GLU A 176 29.56 -19.72 -1.64
C GLU A 176 29.97 -20.39 -0.30
N ASP A 177 30.50 -21.62 -0.34
CA ASP A 177 30.83 -22.44 0.84
C ASP A 177 29.68 -22.51 1.86
N ALA A 178 28.45 -22.61 1.35
CA ALA A 178 27.22 -22.61 2.13
C ALA A 178 26.57 -24.01 2.15
N THR A 179 25.67 -24.26 3.10
CA THR A 179 24.88 -25.50 3.17
C THR A 179 23.54 -25.34 2.51
N PHE A 180 23.24 -26.19 1.52
CA PHE A 180 21.92 -26.27 0.91
C PHE A 180 20.96 -27.10 1.76
N VAL A 181 19.74 -26.59 1.98
CA VAL A 181 18.66 -27.31 2.67
C VAL A 181 17.47 -27.46 1.71
N ASP A 182 17.18 -28.71 1.33
CA ASP A 182 16.12 -29.04 0.37
C ASP A 182 14.75 -29.13 1.06
N LEU A 183 13.91 -28.12 0.86
CA LEU A 183 12.52 -28.11 1.30
C LEU A 183 11.55 -28.53 0.19
N PHE A 184 11.96 -28.41 -1.07
CA PHE A 184 11.13 -28.70 -2.24
C PHE A 184 10.82 -30.19 -2.34
N THR A 185 11.86 -31.04 -2.29
CA THR A 185 11.71 -32.49 -2.50
C THR A 185 10.83 -33.16 -1.43
N PRO A 186 11.02 -32.90 -0.12
CA PRO A 186 10.18 -33.50 0.92
C PRO A 186 8.71 -33.07 0.83
N THR A 187 8.46 -31.77 0.61
CA THR A 187 7.08 -31.26 0.47
C THR A 187 6.41 -31.81 -0.79
N GLN A 188 7.12 -31.86 -1.92
CA GLN A 188 6.61 -32.46 -3.16
C GLN A 188 6.23 -33.94 -2.98
N SER A 189 7.05 -34.70 -2.26
CA SER A 189 6.79 -36.13 -1.99
C SER A 189 5.55 -36.29 -1.11
N ALA A 190 5.42 -35.49 -0.05
CA ALA A 190 4.25 -35.51 0.82
C ALA A 190 2.95 -35.17 0.07
N TYR A 191 2.98 -34.19 -0.85
CA TYR A 191 1.81 -33.89 -1.70
C TYR A 191 1.44 -35.05 -2.63
N GLN A 192 2.43 -35.77 -3.17
CA GLN A 192 2.20 -36.96 -4.00
C GLN A 192 1.59 -38.11 -3.19
N GLU A 193 1.83 -38.15 -1.88
CA GLU A 193 1.22 -39.07 -0.92
C GLU A 193 -0.17 -38.61 -0.43
N GLY A 194 -0.63 -37.43 -0.87
CA GLY A 194 -1.95 -36.89 -0.55
C GLY A 194 -2.01 -36.05 0.73
N GLU A 195 -0.86 -35.71 1.34
CA GLU A 195 -0.83 -34.84 2.52
C GLU A 195 -1.23 -33.40 2.18
N LYS A 196 -1.90 -32.77 3.14
CA LYS A 196 -2.29 -31.35 3.12
C LYS A 196 -1.35 -30.58 4.03
N LEU A 197 -0.40 -29.84 3.47
CA LEU A 197 0.65 -29.15 4.24
C LEU A 197 0.49 -27.64 4.24
N THR A 198 -0.36 -27.09 3.38
CA THR A 198 -0.61 -25.65 3.28
C THR A 198 -2.09 -25.34 3.47
N ARG A 199 -2.40 -24.05 3.68
CA ARG A 199 -3.78 -23.54 3.71
C ARG A 199 -4.29 -23.11 2.34
N ASN A 200 -3.40 -22.58 1.51
CA ASN A 200 -3.74 -21.93 0.25
C ASN A 200 -2.69 -22.20 -0.86
N GLY A 201 -1.99 -23.33 -0.80
CA GLY A 201 -0.96 -23.69 -1.77
C GLY A 201 0.45 -23.34 -1.33
N ILE A 202 0.65 -22.24 -0.59
CA ILE A 202 1.97 -21.73 -0.21
C ILE A 202 2.19 -21.51 1.30
N HIS A 203 1.16 -21.15 2.05
CA HIS A 203 1.31 -20.89 3.49
C HIS A 203 1.12 -22.18 4.29
N LEU A 204 2.18 -22.62 4.97
CA LEU A 204 2.19 -23.86 5.74
C LEU A 204 1.10 -23.87 6.82
N ASN A 205 0.37 -25.00 6.92
CA ASN A 205 -0.50 -25.31 8.05
C ASN A 205 0.34 -25.97 9.18
N GLU A 206 -0.31 -26.51 10.21
CA GLU A 206 0.39 -27.18 11.33
C GLU A 206 1.35 -28.28 10.81
N LYS A 207 0.81 -29.29 10.12
CA LYS A 207 1.59 -30.42 9.57
C LYS A 207 2.74 -29.95 8.68
N GLY A 208 2.49 -28.94 7.84
CA GLY A 208 3.51 -28.37 6.97
C GLY A 208 4.65 -27.72 7.75
N ASN A 209 4.34 -26.96 8.81
CA ASN A 209 5.34 -26.38 9.69
C ASN A 209 6.15 -27.47 10.39
N ALA A 210 5.51 -28.51 10.93
CA ALA A 210 6.22 -29.62 11.58
C ALA A 210 7.19 -30.34 10.63
N LEU A 211 6.76 -30.64 9.39
CA LEU A 211 7.62 -31.25 8.37
C LEU A 211 8.83 -30.37 8.04
N VAL A 212 8.58 -29.10 7.69
CA VAL A 212 9.62 -28.15 7.27
C VAL A 212 10.57 -27.83 8.43
N ALA A 213 10.04 -27.65 9.64
CA ALA A 213 10.82 -27.48 10.86
C ALA A 213 11.74 -28.68 11.11
N GLY A 214 11.26 -29.91 10.93
CA GLY A 214 12.07 -31.12 11.06
C GLY A 214 13.23 -31.19 10.06
N VAL A 215 12.99 -30.84 8.79
CA VAL A 215 14.03 -30.81 7.75
C VAL A 215 15.11 -29.77 8.08
N ILE A 216 14.70 -28.56 8.46
CA ILE A 216 15.61 -27.46 8.80
C ILE A 216 16.38 -27.77 10.08
N ALA A 217 15.70 -28.21 11.15
CA ALA A 217 16.32 -28.57 12.42
C ALA A 217 17.40 -29.64 12.22
N LYS A 218 17.12 -30.67 11.40
CA LYS A 218 18.10 -31.72 11.08
C LYS A 218 19.34 -31.17 10.38
N ALA A 219 19.18 -30.19 9.49
CA ALA A 219 20.31 -29.56 8.79
C ALA A 219 21.16 -28.70 9.73
N LEU A 220 20.56 -28.03 10.71
CA LEU A 220 21.25 -27.13 11.63
C LEU A 220 21.83 -27.82 12.88
N GLY A 221 21.10 -28.79 13.45
CA GLY A 221 21.40 -29.44 14.73
C GLY A 221 21.67 -30.95 14.64
N GLY A 222 21.59 -31.55 13.45
CA GLY A 222 21.87 -32.97 13.24
C GLY A 222 20.74 -33.91 13.67
N ALA A 223 21.04 -35.21 13.79
CA ALA A 223 20.04 -36.27 13.92
C ALA A 223 19.24 -36.24 15.24
N ALA A 224 19.79 -35.67 16.32
CA ALA A 224 19.12 -35.59 17.63
C ALA A 224 17.82 -34.77 17.60
N THR A 225 17.61 -33.95 16.57
CA THR A 225 16.41 -33.11 16.38
C THR A 225 15.16 -33.87 15.93
N ALA A 226 15.30 -35.15 15.55
CA ALA A 226 14.20 -35.96 15.01
C ALA A 226 13.45 -36.76 16.11
N ASP A 227 14.16 -37.32 17.09
CA ASP A 227 13.62 -38.27 18.07
C ASP A 227 13.37 -37.59 19.43
N LEU A 228 12.40 -36.66 19.46
CA LEU A 228 12.10 -35.84 20.65
C LEU A 228 10.79 -36.27 21.34
N ASN A 229 10.70 -36.01 22.64
CA ASN A 229 9.44 -36.22 23.38
C ASN A 229 8.38 -35.21 22.91
N ALA A 230 7.26 -35.71 22.38
CA ALA A 230 6.21 -34.88 21.78
C ALA A 230 5.57 -33.86 22.74
N ARG A 231 5.37 -34.24 24.02
CA ARG A 231 4.83 -33.31 25.03
C ARG A 231 5.83 -32.19 25.30
N HIS A 232 7.09 -32.55 25.53
CA HIS A 232 8.16 -31.58 25.82
C HIS A 232 8.38 -30.62 24.65
N LEU A 233 8.41 -31.15 23.43
CA LEU A 233 8.48 -30.35 22.19
C LEU A 233 7.35 -29.33 22.11
N ALA A 234 6.11 -29.75 22.37
CA ALA A 234 4.95 -28.85 22.31
C ALA A 234 5.01 -27.73 23.36
N GLU A 235 5.48 -28.01 24.57
CA GLU A 235 5.61 -26.99 25.62
C GLU A 235 6.73 -25.98 25.30
N VAL A 236 7.89 -26.44 24.82
CA VAL A 236 8.98 -25.54 24.38
C VAL A 236 8.54 -24.72 23.16
N ALA A 237 7.79 -25.31 22.22
CA ALA A 237 7.27 -24.60 21.05
C ALA A 237 6.32 -23.45 21.42
N LYS A 238 5.48 -23.62 22.46
CA LYS A 238 4.63 -22.53 22.98
C LYS A 238 5.46 -21.34 23.49
N ALA A 239 6.54 -21.61 24.22
CA ALA A 239 7.45 -20.56 24.69
C ALA A 239 8.20 -19.90 23.54
N ALA A 240 8.69 -20.69 22.58
CA ALA A 240 9.38 -20.17 21.39
C ALA A 240 8.47 -19.26 20.55
N ARG A 241 7.19 -19.65 20.37
CA ARG A 241 6.15 -18.81 19.74
C ARG A 241 6.00 -17.48 20.46
N ALA A 242 5.86 -17.50 21.79
CA ALA A 242 5.70 -16.28 22.59
C ALA A 242 6.91 -15.35 22.46
N LYS A 243 8.13 -15.91 22.45
CA LYS A 243 9.36 -15.16 22.21
C LYS A 243 9.44 -14.60 20.78
N HIS A 244 9.10 -15.39 19.76
CA HIS A 244 9.16 -14.94 18.36
C HIS A 244 8.15 -13.84 18.04
N ALA A 245 7.01 -13.78 18.73
CA ALA A 245 6.14 -12.61 18.68
C ALA A 245 6.88 -11.32 19.11
N ARG A 246 7.71 -11.37 20.17
CA ARG A 246 8.52 -10.23 20.63
C ARG A 246 9.67 -9.89 19.67
N VAL A 247 10.25 -10.89 19.02
CA VAL A 247 11.24 -10.67 17.96
C VAL A 247 10.61 -9.94 16.77
N ALA A 248 9.42 -10.35 16.34
CA ALA A 248 8.70 -9.66 15.25
C ALA A 248 8.37 -8.20 15.61
N GLU A 249 7.92 -7.94 16.84
CA GLU A 249 7.65 -6.59 17.36
C GLU A 249 8.86 -5.66 17.26
N VAL A 250 10.07 -6.12 17.60
CA VAL A 250 11.26 -5.25 17.54
C VAL A 250 11.78 -5.06 16.12
N VAL A 251 11.60 -6.03 15.22
CA VAL A 251 12.04 -5.94 13.82
C VAL A 251 11.15 -5.01 13.00
N ARG A 252 9.86 -4.99 13.35
CA ARG A 252 8.84 -4.14 12.75
C ARG A 252 8.03 -3.47 13.86
N PRO A 253 8.62 -2.50 14.58
CA PRO A 253 7.92 -1.84 15.67
C PRO A 253 6.77 -1.01 15.12
N LYS A 254 5.57 -1.18 15.69
CA LYS A 254 4.43 -0.33 15.39
C LYS A 254 4.80 1.12 15.65
N ASN A 255 4.36 2.02 14.78
CA ASN A 255 4.79 3.42 14.77
C ASN A 255 6.29 3.64 14.50
N GLY A 256 6.92 2.78 13.68
CA GLY A 256 8.30 2.97 13.17
C GLY A 256 8.61 4.39 12.66
N VAL A 257 7.60 5.13 12.18
CA VAL A 257 7.74 6.53 11.75
C VAL A 257 8.25 7.47 12.84
N VAL A 258 7.98 7.19 14.13
CA VAL A 258 8.43 8.01 15.27
C VAL A 258 9.73 7.50 15.89
N TYR A 259 10.13 6.26 15.60
CA TYR A 259 11.39 5.69 16.05
C TYR A 259 12.54 6.03 15.09
N PHE A 260 12.34 5.87 13.79
CA PHE A 260 13.40 6.07 12.78
C PHE A 260 12.92 6.73 11.48
N GLY A 261 11.63 7.01 11.31
CA GLY A 261 11.11 7.67 10.10
C GLY A 261 11.14 9.21 10.12
N VAL A 262 10.34 9.82 9.24
CA VAL A 262 10.28 11.28 9.07
C VAL A 262 9.72 12.05 10.27
N ARG A 263 9.19 11.34 11.28
CA ARG A 263 8.71 11.89 12.57
C ARG A 263 9.61 11.44 13.74
N ALA A 264 10.82 10.95 13.47
CA ALA A 264 11.68 10.35 14.47
C ALA A 264 11.94 11.26 15.68
N ARG A 265 11.77 10.70 16.88
CA ARG A 265 12.10 11.31 18.16
C ARG A 265 13.14 10.42 18.86
N PRO A 266 14.44 10.78 18.83
CA PRO A 266 15.51 9.90 19.32
C PRO A 266 15.30 9.38 20.75
N TYR A 267 14.73 10.20 21.64
CA TYR A 267 14.47 9.81 23.02
C TYR A 267 13.37 8.73 23.17
N GLU A 268 12.44 8.59 22.22
CA GLU A 268 11.47 7.49 22.22
C GLU A 268 12.13 6.19 21.77
N TYR A 269 12.98 6.24 20.74
CA TYR A 269 13.79 5.10 20.32
C TYR A 269 14.68 4.62 21.49
N GLU A 270 15.42 5.54 22.10
CA GLU A 270 16.34 5.25 23.22
C GLU A 270 15.62 4.74 24.47
N GLY A 271 14.37 5.15 24.71
CA GLY A 271 13.57 4.72 25.85
C GLY A 271 12.86 3.38 25.65
N GLU A 272 12.40 3.07 24.44
CA GLU A 272 11.56 1.89 24.17
C GLU A 272 12.30 0.71 23.56
N MET A 273 13.28 0.92 22.67
CA MET A 273 14.00 -0.20 22.02
C MET A 273 14.68 -1.15 23.02
N PRO A 274 15.38 -0.66 24.07
CA PRO A 274 15.96 -1.55 25.08
C PRO A 274 14.93 -2.43 25.80
N ARG A 275 13.67 -1.98 25.90
CA ARG A 275 12.59 -2.73 26.54
C ARG A 275 12.12 -3.90 25.67
N TYR A 276 12.02 -3.70 24.35
CA TYR A 276 11.73 -4.81 23.44
C TYR A 276 12.83 -5.88 23.52
N HIS A 277 14.10 -5.48 23.47
CA HIS A 277 15.22 -6.41 23.64
C HIS A 277 15.15 -7.14 24.98
N ARG A 278 14.84 -6.43 26.07
CA ARG A 278 14.67 -7.05 27.39
C ARG A 278 13.52 -8.06 27.43
N MET A 279 12.41 -7.81 26.74
CA MET A 279 11.32 -8.79 26.64
C MET A 279 11.73 -10.05 25.88
N ILE A 280 12.54 -9.90 24.82
CA ILE A 280 13.09 -11.03 24.08
C ILE A 280 13.99 -11.87 25.00
N GLU A 281 14.87 -11.25 25.78
CA GLU A 281 15.73 -11.95 26.75
C GLU A 281 14.91 -12.73 27.79
N LEU A 282 13.88 -12.11 28.36
CA LEU A 282 13.05 -12.75 29.38
C LEU A 282 12.25 -13.93 28.83
N THR A 283 11.68 -13.78 27.63
CA THR A 283 10.93 -14.86 26.96
C THR A 283 11.85 -15.95 26.42
N GLU A 284 13.08 -15.62 26.04
CA GLU A 284 14.10 -16.61 25.66
C GLU A 284 14.55 -17.44 26.87
N ALA A 285 14.77 -16.83 28.04
CA ALA A 285 15.09 -17.56 29.26
C ALA A 285 14.01 -18.59 29.63
N GLN A 286 12.74 -18.32 29.31
CA GLN A 286 11.64 -19.26 29.47
C GLN A 286 11.73 -20.45 28.51
N VAL A 287 12.17 -20.23 27.27
CA VAL A 287 12.44 -21.30 26.30
C VAL A 287 13.52 -22.23 26.85
N HIS A 288 14.64 -21.66 27.33
CA HIS A 288 15.75 -22.43 27.91
C HIS A 288 15.30 -23.19 29.17
N GLN A 289 14.54 -22.56 30.06
CA GLN A 289 14.02 -23.19 31.26
C GLN A 289 13.13 -24.40 30.94
N LEU A 290 12.25 -24.29 29.95
CA LEU A 290 11.41 -25.40 29.51
C LEU A 290 12.24 -26.47 28.80
N ALA A 291 13.18 -26.10 27.93
CA ALA A 291 14.04 -27.05 27.24
C ALA A 291 14.85 -27.91 28.23
N ALA A 292 15.33 -27.31 29.32
CA ALA A 292 16.07 -27.99 30.38
C ALA A 292 15.20 -28.87 31.32
N ASN A 293 13.87 -28.69 31.34
CA ASN A 293 12.99 -29.40 32.28
C ASN A 293 11.75 -30.01 31.59
N PRO A 294 11.76 -31.32 31.27
CA PRO A 294 10.66 -32.00 30.58
C PRO A 294 9.34 -32.08 31.36
N GLU A 295 9.36 -31.88 32.69
CA GLU A 295 8.16 -31.94 33.52
C GLU A 295 7.42 -30.60 33.61
N LEU A 296 8.11 -29.50 33.32
CA LEU A 296 7.56 -28.15 33.39
C LEU A 296 6.69 -27.85 32.17
N THR A 297 5.60 -27.11 32.38
CA THR A 297 4.69 -26.66 31.31
C THR A 297 4.76 -25.15 31.14
N PHE A 298 4.45 -24.66 29.94
CA PHE A 298 4.48 -23.23 29.64
C PHE A 298 3.51 -22.43 30.52
N ALA A 299 2.37 -23.02 30.89
CA ALA A 299 1.37 -22.39 31.74
C ALA A 299 1.83 -22.19 33.19
N GLU A 300 2.85 -22.94 33.65
CA GLU A 300 3.42 -22.83 35.00
C GLU A 300 4.47 -21.71 35.11
N LEU A 301 4.92 -21.15 33.97
CA LEU A 301 5.90 -20.08 33.96
C LEU A 301 5.28 -18.73 34.35
N GLU A 302 6.00 -17.95 35.15
CA GLU A 302 5.61 -16.57 35.44
C GLU A 302 5.65 -15.72 34.17
N LYS A 303 4.57 -14.98 33.88
CA LYS A 303 4.51 -14.09 32.71
C LYS A 303 5.62 -13.03 32.81
N PRO A 304 6.48 -12.88 31.80
CA PRO A 304 7.51 -11.84 31.82
C PRO A 304 6.89 -10.46 31.95
N SER A 305 7.53 -9.61 32.74
CA SER A 305 7.10 -8.24 32.96
C SER A 305 8.30 -7.31 33.00
N LEU A 306 8.05 -6.03 32.68
CA LEU A 306 9.05 -4.98 32.78
C LEU A 306 8.67 -3.99 33.87
N PRO A 307 9.64 -3.27 34.45
CA PRO A 307 9.34 -2.11 35.27
C PRO A 307 8.43 -1.12 34.51
N PRO A 308 7.53 -0.40 35.20
CA PRO A 308 6.74 0.65 34.57
C PRO A 308 7.62 1.64 33.80
N MET A 309 7.08 2.19 32.71
CA MET A 309 7.73 3.29 32.01
C MET A 309 7.82 4.51 32.94
N PRO A 310 8.91 5.29 32.90
CA PRO A 310 8.92 6.60 33.54
C PRO A 310 7.84 7.49 32.93
N GLU A 311 7.39 8.48 33.69
CA GLU A 311 6.44 9.49 33.19
C GLU A 311 7.00 10.14 31.92
N GLY A 312 6.20 10.13 30.86
CA GLY A 312 6.64 10.62 29.57
C GLY A 312 6.56 12.14 29.46
N ARG A 313 7.01 12.64 28.32
CA ARG A 313 6.98 14.09 28.02
C ARG A 313 5.63 14.44 27.42
N GLY A 314 5.05 15.54 27.86
CA GLY A 314 3.81 16.05 27.29
C GLY A 314 3.71 17.57 27.35
N LYS A 315 2.70 18.08 26.66
CA LYS A 315 2.34 19.50 26.73
C LYS A 315 0.82 19.63 26.74
N ASP A 316 0.33 20.53 27.57
CA ASP A 316 -1.04 21.00 27.52
C ASP A 316 -1.16 22.11 26.46
N ASP A 317 -2.00 21.89 25.44
CA ASP A 317 -2.29 22.82 24.36
C ASP A 317 -3.48 23.77 24.67
N GLY A 318 -3.84 23.93 25.95
CA GLY A 318 -4.92 24.80 26.42
C GLY A 318 -6.28 24.23 26.00
N ASP A 319 -7.16 25.06 25.45
CA ASP A 319 -8.52 24.65 25.01
C ASP A 319 -8.52 23.51 23.97
N ARG A 320 -7.37 23.20 23.35
CA ARG A 320 -7.23 22.07 22.42
C ARG A 320 -6.96 20.74 23.12
N THR A 321 -6.52 20.78 24.37
CA THR A 321 -6.53 19.66 25.30
C THR A 321 -7.94 19.57 25.86
N GLY A 322 -8.64 18.49 25.54
CA GLY A 322 -10.01 18.27 26.02
C GLY A 322 -10.06 18.03 27.53
N ILE A 323 -11.22 18.31 28.13
CA ILE A 323 -11.50 17.91 29.52
C ILE A 323 -12.56 16.83 29.47
N ILE A 324 -12.23 15.63 29.93
CA ILE A 324 -13.22 14.56 30.08
C ILE A 324 -14.18 14.96 31.22
N LYS A 325 -15.48 14.97 30.91
CA LYS A 325 -16.58 15.29 31.84
C LYS A 325 -17.53 14.11 31.93
N PRO A 326 -18.28 13.93 33.03
CA PRO A 326 -19.34 12.92 33.11
C PRO A 326 -20.29 13.02 31.90
N PRO A 327 -20.86 11.91 31.41
CA PRO A 327 -21.68 11.89 30.20
C PRO A 327 -22.80 12.92 30.20
N ALA A 328 -23.52 13.07 31.31
CA ALA A 328 -24.61 14.05 31.41
C ALA A 328 -24.13 15.51 31.25
N GLU A 329 -22.95 15.84 31.79
CA GLU A 329 -22.36 17.18 31.63
C GLU A 329 -21.85 17.40 30.22
N ALA A 330 -21.18 16.41 29.62
CA ALA A 330 -20.72 16.50 28.23
C ALA A 330 -21.89 16.68 27.25
N MET A 331 -22.98 15.94 27.46
CA MET A 331 -24.20 16.04 26.65
C MET A 331 -24.83 17.43 26.73
N ALA A 332 -24.81 18.06 27.90
CA ALA A 332 -25.35 19.41 28.09
C ALA A 332 -24.55 20.50 27.37
N GLU A 333 -23.30 20.23 26.97
CA GLU A 333 -22.47 21.17 26.20
C GLU A 333 -22.67 21.06 24.69
N PHE A 334 -23.36 20.02 24.23
CA PHE A 334 -23.57 19.83 22.80
C PHE A 334 -24.47 20.91 22.21
N THR A 335 -24.05 21.43 21.07
CA THR A 335 -24.91 22.14 20.15
C THR A 335 -25.54 21.11 19.21
N VAL A 336 -26.87 21.01 19.26
CA VAL A 336 -27.66 20.12 18.42
C VAL A 336 -28.47 20.96 17.45
N ALA A 337 -28.54 20.54 16.18
CA ALA A 337 -29.34 21.25 15.17
C ALA A 337 -30.84 21.25 15.50
N GLU A 338 -31.56 22.25 15.00
CA GLU A 338 -33.02 22.29 15.08
C GLU A 338 -33.62 20.98 14.54
N ASP A 339 -34.66 20.49 15.22
CA ASP A 339 -35.36 19.23 14.93
C ASP A 339 -34.54 17.94 15.16
N PHE A 340 -33.31 18.03 15.66
CA PHE A 340 -32.53 16.87 16.10
C PHE A 340 -32.49 16.77 17.63
N ALA A 341 -32.33 15.56 18.14
CA ALA A 341 -32.07 15.29 19.55
C ALA A 341 -30.90 14.30 19.69
N VAL A 342 -30.20 14.37 20.81
CA VAL A 342 -29.12 13.45 21.17
C VAL A 342 -29.40 12.84 22.53
N ASN A 343 -29.14 11.54 22.68
CA ASN A 343 -29.09 10.85 23.97
C ASN A 343 -27.81 10.02 24.07
N LEU A 344 -27.39 9.72 25.29
CA LEU A 344 -26.34 8.72 25.53
C LEU A 344 -26.91 7.34 25.22
N PHE A 345 -26.22 6.54 24.41
CA PHE A 345 -26.57 5.14 24.17
C PHE A 345 -25.79 4.21 25.11
N ALA A 346 -24.47 4.43 25.23
CA ALA A 346 -23.60 3.66 26.10
C ALA A 346 -22.38 4.50 26.52
N SER A 347 -21.84 4.25 27.71
CA SER A 347 -20.59 4.88 28.19
C SER A 347 -19.73 3.93 29.00
N GLU A 348 -18.48 4.34 29.20
CA GLU A 348 -17.52 3.71 30.10
C GLU A 348 -18.04 3.57 31.55
N GLU A 349 -18.90 4.49 32.01
CA GLU A 349 -19.44 4.47 33.37
C GLU A 349 -20.38 3.28 33.59
N GLN A 350 -21.14 2.92 32.55
CA GLN A 350 -22.03 1.75 32.57
C GLN A 350 -21.29 0.47 32.18
N PHE A 351 -20.41 0.57 31.19
CA PHE A 351 -19.70 -0.55 30.59
C PHE A 351 -18.19 -0.29 30.58
N PRO A 352 -17.42 -0.76 31.58
CA PRO A 352 -15.98 -0.51 31.68
C PRO A 352 -15.14 -1.03 30.51
N GLU A 353 -15.70 -1.91 29.69
CA GLU A 353 -15.05 -2.46 28.48
C GLU A 353 -15.16 -1.52 27.26
N LEU A 354 -16.08 -0.54 27.28
CA LEU A 354 -16.27 0.44 26.21
C LEU A 354 -15.27 1.60 26.35
N ARG A 355 -14.05 1.37 25.84
CA ARG A 355 -12.94 2.30 25.97
C ARG A 355 -12.41 2.69 24.60
N ASN A 356 -12.32 3.98 24.32
CA ASN A 356 -11.79 4.51 23.06
C ASN A 356 -12.36 3.82 21.80
N PRO A 357 -13.70 3.80 21.60
CA PRO A 357 -14.30 3.11 20.47
C PRO A 357 -13.92 3.81 19.15
N VAL A 358 -13.27 3.08 18.25
CA VAL A 358 -12.66 3.62 17.01
C VAL A 358 -13.48 3.29 15.75
N GLN A 359 -14.22 2.18 15.77
CA GLN A 359 -15.14 1.78 14.71
C GLN A 359 -16.41 1.18 15.32
N ILE A 360 -17.56 1.48 14.72
CA ILE A 360 -18.84 0.84 15.04
C ILE A 360 -19.50 0.25 13.81
N ALA A 361 -20.28 -0.82 14.00
CA ALA A 361 -21.10 -1.46 12.99
C ALA A 361 -22.31 -2.13 13.64
N PHE A 362 -23.39 -2.37 12.89
CA PHE A 362 -24.55 -3.12 13.38
C PHE A 362 -24.60 -4.50 12.72
N ASP A 363 -24.88 -5.56 13.48
CA ASP A 363 -25.06 -6.92 12.94
C ASP A 363 -26.48 -7.16 12.38
N ALA A 364 -26.71 -8.37 11.84
CA ALA A 364 -27.99 -8.76 11.26
C ALA A 364 -29.15 -8.81 12.27
N ARG A 365 -28.85 -8.91 13.58
CA ARG A 365 -29.81 -8.84 14.68
C ARG A 365 -30.09 -7.41 15.13
N GLY A 366 -29.38 -6.42 14.60
CA GLY A 366 -29.53 -5.01 14.99
C GLY A 366 -28.72 -4.62 16.23
N ARG A 367 -27.72 -5.41 16.63
CA ARG A 367 -26.87 -5.11 17.79
C ARG A 367 -25.65 -4.30 17.38
N LEU A 368 -25.19 -3.38 18.23
CA LEU A 368 -24.05 -2.52 17.93
C LEU A 368 -22.74 -3.21 18.31
N TRP A 369 -21.87 -3.44 17.34
CA TRP A 369 -20.51 -3.89 17.53
C TRP A 369 -19.58 -2.66 17.62
N ALA A 370 -18.70 -2.63 18.61
CA ALA A 370 -17.70 -1.59 18.78
C ALA A 370 -16.29 -2.19 18.88
N VAL A 371 -15.37 -1.62 18.09
CA VAL A 371 -13.93 -1.87 18.16
C VAL A 371 -13.34 -0.89 19.16
N THR A 372 -12.76 -1.41 20.25
CA THR A 372 -12.17 -0.60 21.31
C THR A 372 -10.66 -0.55 21.17
N MET A 373 -10.06 0.65 21.26
CA MET A 373 -8.61 0.83 21.10
C MET A 373 -7.96 1.55 22.31
N PRO A 374 -8.01 0.99 23.53
CA PRO A 374 -7.24 1.52 24.67
C PRO A 374 -5.73 1.53 24.41
N SER A 375 -5.24 0.71 23.46
CA SER A 375 -3.84 0.69 23.09
C SER A 375 -3.36 2.02 22.50
N PHE A 376 -4.24 2.89 22.00
CA PHE A 376 -3.86 4.13 21.32
C PHE A 376 -2.99 5.04 22.23
N PRO A 377 -1.86 5.61 21.74
CA PRO A 377 -1.36 5.50 20.36
C PRO A 377 -0.51 4.24 20.09
N HIS A 378 -0.13 3.47 21.12
CA HIS A 378 0.44 2.13 20.97
C HIS A 378 0.64 1.47 22.36
N THR A 379 0.44 0.15 22.43
CA THR A 379 0.75 -0.66 23.61
C THR A 379 2.18 -0.42 24.10
N VAL A 380 2.35 -0.27 25.42
CA VAL A 380 3.68 -0.14 26.02
C VAL A 380 4.42 -1.48 25.85
N PRO A 381 5.69 -1.49 25.42
CA PRO A 381 6.46 -2.72 25.28
C PRO A 381 6.45 -3.55 26.57
N GLY A 382 6.06 -4.82 26.45
CA GLY A 382 5.95 -5.77 27.55
C GLY A 382 4.59 -5.82 28.26
N LEU A 383 3.65 -4.93 27.93
CA LEU A 383 2.28 -5.03 28.43
C LEU A 383 1.43 -5.96 27.56
N THR A 384 0.33 -6.45 28.14
CA THR A 384 -0.66 -7.22 27.40
C THR A 384 -1.51 -6.25 26.56
N PRO A 385 -1.71 -6.53 25.27
CA PRO A 385 -2.58 -5.71 24.43
C PRO A 385 -4.02 -5.64 24.98
N PRO A 386 -4.59 -4.42 25.09
CA PRO A 386 -5.87 -4.21 25.78
C PRO A 386 -7.10 -4.15 24.85
N ASP A 387 -6.92 -4.17 23.53
CA ASP A 387 -8.01 -3.90 22.58
C ASP A 387 -9.00 -5.06 22.51
N LYS A 388 -10.28 -4.72 22.26
CA LYS A 388 -11.39 -5.68 22.26
C LYS A 388 -12.38 -5.37 21.14
N ILE A 389 -13.21 -6.37 20.87
CA ILE A 389 -14.47 -6.22 20.13
C ILE A 389 -15.60 -6.50 21.12
N VAL A 390 -16.51 -5.55 21.26
CA VAL A 390 -17.65 -5.65 22.17
C VAL A 390 -18.97 -5.50 21.39
N ILE A 391 -20.01 -6.15 21.89
CA ILE A 391 -21.38 -6.10 21.34
C ILE A 391 -22.26 -5.45 22.40
N LEU A 392 -22.99 -4.41 22.01
CA LEU A 392 -23.91 -3.63 22.83
C LEU A 392 -25.35 -3.86 22.35
N GLU A 393 -26.24 -4.14 23.29
CA GLU A 393 -27.65 -4.42 23.02
C GLU A 393 -28.55 -3.51 23.86
N ASP A 394 -29.61 -3.02 23.23
CA ASP A 394 -30.74 -2.32 23.85
C ASP A 394 -31.92 -3.30 23.81
N THR A 395 -32.15 -4.01 24.92
CA THR A 395 -33.09 -5.14 24.97
C THR A 395 -34.52 -4.71 25.29
N ASP A 396 -34.72 -3.48 25.77
CA ASP A 396 -36.02 -2.89 26.05
C ASP A 396 -36.46 -1.78 25.07
N GLU A 397 -35.64 -1.51 24.06
CA GLU A 397 -35.84 -0.55 22.96
C GLU A 397 -36.06 0.90 23.45
N ASP A 398 -35.43 1.29 24.57
CA ASP A 398 -35.53 2.63 25.13
C ASP A 398 -34.56 3.65 24.50
N GLY A 399 -33.66 3.17 23.64
CA GLY A 399 -32.61 3.95 22.99
C GLY A 399 -31.30 4.01 23.78
N GLN A 400 -31.11 3.15 24.78
CA GLN A 400 -29.89 2.97 25.58
C GLN A 400 -29.50 1.49 25.64
N ALA A 401 -28.21 1.19 25.56
CA ALA A 401 -27.75 -0.18 25.74
C ALA A 401 -27.90 -0.59 27.22
N ASP A 402 -28.35 -1.80 27.48
CA ASP A 402 -28.46 -2.40 28.81
C ASP A 402 -27.57 -3.64 28.99
N GLN A 403 -27.04 -4.18 27.89
CA GLN A 403 -26.16 -5.34 27.87
C GLN A 403 -24.88 -5.08 27.06
N LEU A 404 -23.75 -5.62 27.55
CA LEU A 404 -22.49 -5.72 26.82
C LEU A 404 -21.96 -7.16 26.85
N THR A 405 -21.56 -7.66 25.67
CA THR A 405 -20.82 -8.91 25.50
C THR A 405 -19.43 -8.62 24.93
N VAL A 406 -18.38 -9.21 25.50
CA VAL A 406 -17.02 -9.17 24.90
C VAL A 406 -16.92 -10.32 23.91
N PHE A 407 -16.90 -10.00 22.62
CA PHE A 407 -16.78 -10.99 21.54
C PHE A 407 -15.35 -11.52 21.44
N MET A 408 -14.35 -10.63 21.53
CA MET A 408 -12.94 -10.99 21.43
C MET A 408 -12.06 -9.99 22.20
N GLU A 409 -10.98 -10.47 22.80
CA GLU A 409 -10.01 -9.66 23.56
C GLU A 409 -8.56 -10.09 23.32
N GLY A 410 -7.62 -9.31 23.86
CA GLY A 410 -6.17 -9.55 23.70
C GLY A 410 -5.64 -9.10 22.34
N LEU A 411 -6.28 -8.09 21.75
CA LEU A 411 -5.95 -7.53 20.44
C LEU A 411 -5.05 -6.29 20.61
N ASP A 412 -4.25 -5.98 19.58
CA ASP A 412 -3.29 -4.88 19.61
C ASP A 412 -3.39 -3.95 18.40
N ALA A 413 -3.62 -2.66 18.64
CA ALA A 413 -3.86 -1.64 17.61
C ALA A 413 -4.90 -2.14 16.58
N LEU A 414 -6.08 -2.49 17.09
CA LEU A 414 -7.17 -3.07 16.31
C LEU A 414 -7.89 -1.98 15.49
N ASP A 415 -7.78 -2.03 14.17
CA ASP A 415 -8.31 -0.97 13.31
C ASP A 415 -9.81 -1.10 13.03
N GLY A 416 -10.31 -2.31 12.82
CA GLY A 416 -11.69 -2.50 12.40
C GLY A 416 -12.19 -3.94 12.28
N VAL A 417 -13.50 -4.06 12.10
CA VAL A 417 -14.30 -5.27 11.90
C VAL A 417 -15.19 -5.13 10.65
N ALA A 418 -15.40 -6.22 9.94
CA ALA A 418 -16.23 -6.30 8.75
C ALA A 418 -17.00 -7.64 8.73
N PHE A 419 -18.32 -7.60 8.56
CA PHE A 419 -19.14 -8.81 8.52
C PHE A 419 -18.90 -9.62 7.24
N HIS A 420 -18.79 -10.94 7.40
CA HIS A 420 -18.52 -11.88 6.33
C HIS A 420 -19.46 -13.10 6.45
N ARG A 421 -19.68 -13.83 5.34
CA ARG A 421 -20.57 -15.00 5.35
C ARG A 421 -20.13 -16.08 6.36
N ASP A 422 -18.83 -16.21 6.58
CA ASP A 422 -18.27 -17.23 7.48
C ASP A 422 -17.97 -16.73 8.90
N GLY A 423 -18.30 -15.47 9.25
CA GLY A 423 -17.98 -14.86 10.55
C GLY A 423 -17.71 -13.37 10.44
N VAL A 424 -16.64 -12.89 11.08
CA VAL A 424 -16.19 -11.50 10.97
C VAL A 424 -14.72 -11.43 10.56
N ILE A 425 -14.40 -10.51 9.65
CA ILE A 425 -13.02 -10.21 9.29
C ILE A 425 -12.57 -9.03 10.16
N ILE A 426 -11.40 -9.13 10.77
CA ILE A 426 -10.81 -8.07 11.60
C ILE A 426 -9.45 -7.65 11.07
N SER A 427 -9.14 -6.36 11.17
CA SER A 427 -7.82 -5.81 10.87
C SER A 427 -7.05 -5.56 12.16
N GLU A 428 -6.06 -6.43 12.40
CA GLU A 428 -5.12 -6.34 13.52
C GLU A 428 -3.71 -6.36 12.89
N GLN A 429 -3.21 -5.17 12.50
CA GLN A 429 -1.99 -5.06 11.73
C GLN A 429 -0.82 -5.80 12.40
N PRO A 430 -0.03 -6.58 11.65
CA PRO A 430 0.08 -6.57 10.18
C PRO A 430 -0.83 -7.60 9.45
N ARG A 431 -1.94 -8.02 10.06
CA ARG A 431 -2.76 -9.15 9.59
C ARG A 431 -4.24 -8.80 9.43
N LEU A 432 -4.88 -9.47 8.47
CA LEU A 432 -6.33 -9.64 8.46
C LEU A 432 -6.67 -11.05 8.94
N TRP A 433 -7.64 -11.14 9.84
CA TRP A 433 -8.10 -12.40 10.41
C TRP A 433 -9.56 -12.64 10.10
N LEU A 434 -9.93 -13.88 9.77
CA LEU A 434 -11.30 -14.35 9.81
C LEU A 434 -11.54 -15.00 11.18
N VAL A 435 -12.48 -14.44 11.92
CA VAL A 435 -12.83 -14.83 13.28
C VAL A 435 -14.25 -15.38 13.27
N ARG A 436 -14.47 -16.47 14.00
CA ARG A 436 -15.75 -17.18 14.03
C ARG A 436 -16.16 -17.45 15.47
N ASP A 437 -17.47 -17.44 15.67
CA ASP A 437 -18.19 -18.05 16.78
C ASP A 437 -18.86 -19.30 16.20
N THR A 438 -18.45 -20.49 16.65
CA THR A 438 -18.93 -21.76 16.09
C THR A 438 -19.97 -22.46 16.97
N ASP A 439 -20.24 -21.96 18.18
CA ASP A 439 -21.22 -22.52 19.09
C ASP A 439 -22.40 -21.57 19.41
N GLY A 440 -22.34 -20.31 18.95
CA GLY A 440 -23.40 -19.32 19.02
C GLY A 440 -23.50 -18.61 20.36
N ASP A 441 -22.43 -18.58 21.16
CA ASP A 441 -22.38 -17.91 22.46
C ASP A 441 -21.99 -16.42 22.40
N ASP A 442 -21.86 -15.87 21.18
CA ASP A 442 -21.38 -14.53 20.89
C ASP A 442 -19.93 -14.28 21.35
N ARG A 443 -19.09 -15.32 21.35
CA ARG A 443 -17.65 -15.25 21.59
C ARG A 443 -16.85 -15.94 20.49
N ALA A 444 -15.74 -15.32 20.14
CA ALA A 444 -14.81 -15.90 19.17
C ALA A 444 -14.12 -17.14 19.74
N ASP A 445 -14.26 -18.28 19.06
CA ASP A 445 -13.61 -19.55 19.39
C ASP A 445 -12.61 -20.02 18.31
N SER A 446 -12.62 -19.36 17.14
CA SER A 446 -11.76 -19.67 16.01
C SER A 446 -11.19 -18.41 15.36
N LYS A 447 -9.89 -18.44 15.02
CA LYS A 447 -9.16 -17.34 14.36
C LYS A 447 -8.27 -17.90 13.23
N GLU A 448 -8.48 -17.41 12.01
CA GLU A 448 -7.78 -17.83 10.80
C GLU A 448 -7.12 -16.64 10.10
N GLU A 449 -5.85 -16.75 9.73
CA GLU A 449 -5.14 -15.66 9.04
C GLU A 449 -5.50 -15.66 7.55
N LEU A 450 -6.14 -14.59 7.07
CA LEU A 450 -6.48 -14.42 5.66
C LEU A 450 -5.34 -13.76 4.87
N LEU A 451 -4.77 -12.71 5.44
CA LEU A 451 -3.76 -11.90 4.79
C LEU A 451 -2.74 -11.40 5.81
N ARG A 452 -1.49 -11.26 5.37
CA ARG A 452 -0.39 -10.70 6.15
C ARG A 452 0.44 -9.76 5.29
N GLY A 453 1.02 -8.75 5.91
CA GLY A 453 1.99 -7.84 5.29
C GLY A 453 1.53 -6.39 5.22
N ILE A 454 0.39 -6.07 5.85
CA ILE A 454 -0.03 -4.69 6.08
C ILE A 454 1.03 -4.02 6.95
N ASP A 455 1.50 -2.85 6.52
CA ASP A 455 2.54 -2.12 7.24
C ASP A 455 1.98 -1.50 8.54
N VAL A 456 2.82 -1.47 9.56
CA VAL A 456 2.52 -0.93 10.91
C VAL A 456 3.29 0.35 11.20
N THR A 457 3.95 0.91 10.18
CA THR A 457 4.85 2.07 10.31
C THR A 457 4.19 3.29 10.98
N ASP A 458 2.88 3.49 10.80
CA ASP A 458 2.09 4.46 11.54
C ASP A 458 0.70 3.85 11.79
N SER A 459 0.48 3.28 12.97
CA SER A 459 -0.69 2.45 13.28
C SER A 459 -2.03 3.19 13.18
N HIS A 460 -2.04 4.51 12.98
CA HIS A 460 -3.25 5.33 12.87
C HIS A 460 -3.41 5.96 11.48
N HIS A 461 -2.64 5.45 10.52
CA HIS A 461 -2.60 5.94 9.16
C HIS A 461 -3.13 4.92 8.14
N GLY A 462 -3.72 3.81 8.57
CA GLY A 462 -4.30 2.79 7.69
C GLY A 462 -4.98 1.66 8.45
N GLY A 463 -5.40 0.62 7.73
CA GLY A 463 -5.95 -0.64 8.24
C GLY A 463 -7.44 -0.64 8.58
N MET A 464 -8.14 0.49 8.45
CA MET A 464 -9.61 0.49 8.52
C MET A 464 -10.19 -0.37 7.39
N ILE A 465 -11.13 -1.24 7.73
CA ILE A 465 -11.75 -2.20 6.80
C ILE A 465 -13.23 -1.91 6.60
N ALA A 466 -13.73 -2.23 5.41
CA ALA A 466 -15.16 -2.27 5.10
C ALA A 466 -15.48 -3.43 4.15
N THR A 467 -16.60 -4.11 4.38
CA THR A 467 -17.19 -5.03 3.39
C THR A 467 -17.92 -4.22 2.33
N ASP A 468 -17.61 -4.49 1.08
CA ASP A 468 -18.26 -3.85 -0.04
C ASP A 468 -19.57 -4.57 -0.44
N PRO A 469 -20.35 -4.05 -1.41
CA PRO A 469 -21.58 -4.71 -1.84
C PRO A 469 -21.38 -6.12 -2.39
N TYR A 470 -20.24 -6.43 -2.99
CA TYR A 470 -19.92 -7.71 -3.66
C TYR A 470 -19.40 -8.78 -2.67
N GLY A 471 -18.99 -8.38 -1.47
CA GLY A 471 -18.47 -9.27 -0.42
C GLY A 471 -16.95 -9.22 -0.27
N ASP A 472 -16.30 -8.33 -1.01
CA ASP A 472 -14.88 -8.05 -0.90
C ASP A 472 -14.58 -7.18 0.31
N ILE A 473 -13.32 -7.23 0.76
CA ILE A 473 -12.82 -6.35 1.83
C ILE A 473 -12.00 -5.23 1.21
N ILE A 474 -12.42 -3.99 1.48
CA ILE A 474 -11.65 -2.79 1.16
C ILE A 474 -10.89 -2.35 2.40
N PHE A 475 -9.60 -2.05 2.25
CA PHE A 475 -8.75 -1.49 3.29
C PHE A 475 -7.65 -0.61 2.72
N SER A 476 -7.03 0.21 3.55
CA SER A 476 -6.12 1.24 3.04
C SER A 476 -4.85 1.39 3.87
N ASP A 477 -3.80 1.83 3.20
CA ASP A 477 -2.51 2.19 3.78
C ASP A 477 -2.35 3.69 3.92
N GLY A 478 -1.46 4.11 4.79
CA GLY A 478 -1.09 5.51 4.96
C GLY A 478 0.01 5.98 4.03
N VAL A 479 0.24 7.29 4.01
CA VAL A 479 1.36 7.90 3.26
C VAL A 479 2.76 7.47 3.72
N PHE A 480 2.88 6.78 4.85
CA PHE A 480 4.16 6.22 5.32
C PHE A 480 4.26 4.71 5.18
N HIS A 481 3.17 4.04 4.77
CA HIS A 481 3.12 2.59 4.73
C HIS A 481 3.80 2.05 3.47
N ARG A 482 4.40 0.87 3.62
CA ARG A 482 5.16 0.11 2.62
C ARG A 482 4.71 -1.35 2.65
N SER A 483 3.41 -1.58 2.47
CA SER A 483 2.85 -2.93 2.61
C SER A 483 3.37 -3.87 1.53
N GLN A 484 3.58 -5.12 1.95
CA GLN A 484 4.09 -6.21 1.14
C GLN A 484 3.21 -7.44 1.40
N LEU A 485 2.13 -7.56 0.64
CA LEU A 485 1.04 -8.50 0.87
C LEU A 485 1.32 -9.79 0.11
N GLU A 486 1.71 -10.84 0.83
CA GLU A 486 2.10 -12.12 0.23
C GLU A 486 0.87 -13.01 -0.01
N THR A 487 0.66 -13.42 -1.27
CA THR A 487 -0.47 -14.24 -1.71
C THR A 487 -0.02 -15.44 -2.55
N PRO A 488 -0.88 -16.46 -2.76
CA PRO A 488 -0.61 -17.55 -3.71
C PRO A 488 -0.39 -17.10 -5.16
N PHE A 489 -0.69 -15.84 -5.47
CA PHE A 489 -0.59 -15.24 -6.81
C PHE A 489 0.62 -14.31 -6.95
N GLY A 490 1.44 -14.18 -5.90
CA GLY A 490 2.58 -13.27 -5.84
C GLY A 490 2.45 -12.26 -4.72
N VAL A 491 3.47 -11.38 -4.63
CA VAL A 491 3.48 -10.31 -3.63
C VAL A 491 2.85 -9.05 -4.22
N HIS A 492 1.73 -8.64 -3.65
CA HIS A 492 1.12 -7.34 -3.97
C HIS A 492 1.75 -6.25 -3.10
N ARG A 493 2.08 -5.11 -3.70
CA ARG A 493 2.80 -4.02 -3.01
C ARG A 493 1.98 -2.75 -3.07
N GLY A 494 2.04 -1.98 -1.99
CA GLY A 494 1.56 -0.61 -2.02
C GLY A 494 2.42 0.30 -1.18
N ILE A 495 2.39 1.57 -1.58
CA ILE A 495 3.17 2.65 -1.01
C ILE A 495 2.30 3.90 -0.99
N ASP A 496 2.61 4.81 -0.08
CA ASP A 496 2.10 6.18 -0.09
C ASP A 496 0.57 6.28 -0.33
N ALA A 497 -0.26 5.95 0.68
CA ALA A 497 -1.72 6.03 0.61
C ALA A 497 -2.36 5.21 -0.53
N THR A 498 -2.17 3.90 -0.45
CA THR A 498 -2.80 2.91 -1.33
C THR A 498 -4.09 2.40 -0.72
N THR A 499 -5.17 2.27 -1.50
CA THR A 499 -6.36 1.51 -1.10
C THR A 499 -6.40 0.20 -1.88
N TYR A 500 -6.73 -0.88 -1.18
CA TYR A 500 -6.77 -2.24 -1.70
C TYR A 500 -8.19 -2.79 -1.68
N ARG A 501 -8.43 -3.74 -2.57
CA ARG A 501 -9.62 -4.59 -2.61
C ARG A 501 -9.17 -6.04 -2.56
N LEU A 502 -9.59 -6.78 -1.54
CA LEU A 502 -9.34 -8.21 -1.35
C LEU A 502 -10.61 -8.99 -1.69
N ASP A 503 -10.50 -9.83 -2.73
CA ASP A 503 -11.48 -10.86 -3.03
C ASP A 503 -11.36 -11.99 -2.00
N THR A 504 -12.40 -12.14 -1.19
CA THR A 504 -12.42 -13.10 -0.08
C THR A 504 -12.71 -14.54 -0.53
N ASN A 505 -13.17 -14.74 -1.77
CA ASN A 505 -13.45 -16.08 -2.31
C ASN A 505 -12.17 -16.78 -2.75
N ASN A 506 -11.27 -16.06 -3.43
CA ASN A 506 -10.06 -16.65 -4.01
C ASN A 506 -8.75 -16.11 -3.41
N GLY A 507 -8.80 -15.06 -2.59
CA GLY A 507 -7.64 -14.47 -1.93
C GLY A 507 -6.80 -13.56 -2.84
N ARG A 508 -7.31 -13.16 -4.00
CA ARG A 508 -6.68 -12.16 -4.86
C ARG A 508 -6.86 -10.78 -4.28
N ILE A 509 -5.82 -9.98 -4.41
CA ILE A 509 -5.80 -8.59 -3.99
C ILE A 509 -5.42 -7.71 -5.16
N VAL A 510 -6.09 -6.57 -5.28
CA VAL A 510 -5.74 -5.54 -6.24
C VAL A 510 -5.59 -4.20 -5.54
N THR A 511 -4.78 -3.33 -6.11
CA THR A 511 -4.86 -1.91 -5.81
C THR A 511 -6.19 -1.42 -6.38
N GLU A 512 -6.99 -0.73 -5.57
CA GLU A 512 -8.15 0.01 -6.06
C GLU A 512 -7.67 1.36 -6.61
N TRP A 513 -6.89 2.11 -5.82
CA TRP A 513 -6.19 3.33 -6.28
C TRP A 513 -5.01 3.70 -5.39
N GLN A 514 -4.20 4.66 -5.85
CA GLN A 514 -3.15 5.32 -5.08
C GLN A 514 -3.32 6.84 -5.10
N HIS A 515 -3.26 7.48 -3.93
CA HIS A 515 -3.52 8.91 -3.76
C HIS A 515 -2.43 9.58 -2.95
N THR A 516 -2.17 10.87 -3.16
CA THR A 516 -1.20 11.63 -2.33
C THR A 516 -1.79 12.26 -1.07
N THR A 517 -3.09 12.04 -0.80
CA THR A 517 -3.78 12.56 0.39
C THR A 517 -3.43 11.69 1.59
N PRO A 518 -3.03 12.29 2.72
CA PRO A 518 -2.58 11.52 3.85
C PRO A 518 -3.74 10.82 4.57
N ASN A 519 -3.46 9.60 5.03
CA ASN A 519 -4.26 8.89 6.03
C ASN A 519 -5.71 8.58 5.56
N PRO A 520 -5.92 7.66 4.62
CA PRO A 520 -7.25 7.13 4.32
C PRO A 520 -7.83 6.39 5.54
N TRP A 521 -9.08 6.69 5.89
CA TRP A 521 -9.84 6.06 6.96
C TRP A 521 -11.03 5.27 6.38
N LYS A 522 -12.24 5.50 6.91
CA LYS A 522 -13.45 4.74 6.67
C LYS A 522 -13.92 4.89 5.22
N VAL A 523 -14.34 3.76 4.65
CA VAL A 523 -15.04 3.65 3.38
C VAL A 523 -16.51 3.34 3.67
N THR A 524 -17.41 3.95 2.91
CA THR A 524 -18.84 3.64 2.91
C THR A 524 -19.37 3.57 1.48
N HIS A 525 -20.52 2.92 1.32
CA HIS A 525 -21.14 2.68 0.02
C HIS A 525 -22.57 3.20 0.01
N ASN A 526 -22.96 3.88 -1.07
CA ASN A 526 -24.36 4.21 -1.28
C ASN A 526 -25.13 3.03 -1.91
N ARG A 527 -26.41 3.27 -2.24
CA ARG A 527 -27.31 2.21 -2.72
C ARG A 527 -26.95 1.60 -4.08
N TRP A 528 -26.11 2.28 -4.87
CA TRP A 528 -25.60 1.81 -6.16
C TRP A 528 -24.20 1.20 -6.04
N GLY A 529 -23.67 1.11 -4.82
CA GLY A 529 -22.33 0.62 -4.55
C GLY A 529 -21.21 1.62 -4.83
N GLU A 530 -21.53 2.90 -5.07
CA GLU A 530 -20.51 3.93 -5.26
C GLU A 530 -19.72 4.14 -3.98
N ILE A 531 -18.39 4.22 -4.13
CA ILE A 531 -17.46 4.23 -3.02
C ILE A 531 -17.22 5.67 -2.57
N ILE A 532 -17.35 5.92 -1.26
CA ILE A 532 -17.08 7.21 -0.64
C ILE A 532 -16.11 6.97 0.52
N GLN A 533 -15.03 7.75 0.58
CA GLN A 533 -13.97 7.55 1.57
C GLN A 533 -13.67 8.84 2.33
N MET A 534 -13.44 8.72 3.64
CA MET A 534 -12.92 9.79 4.49
C MET A 534 -11.40 9.68 4.60
N TYR A 535 -10.70 10.81 4.54
CA TYR A 535 -9.28 10.90 4.87
C TYR A 535 -9.08 11.74 6.14
N GLY A 536 -8.03 11.43 6.90
CA GLY A 536 -7.68 11.97 8.22
C GLY A 536 -7.40 13.47 8.24
N ASP A 537 -7.19 14.09 7.08
CA ASP A 537 -7.12 15.54 6.95
C ASP A 537 -8.50 16.23 6.95
N GLY A 538 -9.59 15.46 6.99
CA GLY A 538 -10.95 15.95 7.17
C GLY A 538 -11.80 16.01 5.90
N HIS A 539 -11.34 15.32 4.86
CA HIS A 539 -11.87 15.45 3.52
C HIS A 539 -12.63 14.17 3.14
N VAL A 540 -13.86 14.35 2.65
CA VAL A 540 -14.67 13.27 2.08
C VAL A 540 -14.42 13.25 0.57
N TYR A 541 -14.17 12.07 0.02
CA TYR A 541 -13.81 11.86 -1.39
C TYR A 541 -14.77 10.91 -2.10
N ASP A 542 -14.99 11.17 -3.38
CA ASP A 542 -15.67 10.27 -4.31
C ASP A 542 -14.68 9.21 -4.77
N GLY A 543 -14.61 8.08 -4.06
CA GLY A 543 -13.71 6.97 -4.37
C GLY A 543 -13.96 6.38 -5.76
N THR A 544 -15.18 6.52 -6.28
CA THR A 544 -15.55 6.08 -7.63
C THR A 544 -14.86 6.87 -8.75
N CYS A 545 -14.37 8.09 -8.46
CA CYS A 545 -13.57 8.87 -9.41
C CYS A 545 -12.06 8.67 -9.22
N LEU A 546 -11.64 7.87 -8.23
CA LEU A 546 -10.24 7.58 -7.99
C LEU A 546 -9.83 6.35 -8.80
N VAL A 547 -9.42 6.58 -10.04
CA VAL A 547 -9.02 5.49 -10.96
C VAL A 547 -7.77 4.76 -10.49
N TRP A 548 -7.64 3.51 -10.93
CA TRP A 548 -6.45 2.69 -10.72
C TRP A 548 -5.16 3.39 -11.19
N MET A 549 -4.10 3.29 -10.38
CA MET A 549 -2.77 3.79 -10.69
C MET A 549 -1.72 2.69 -10.47
N PRO A 550 -0.67 2.61 -11.31
CA PRO A 550 0.43 1.68 -11.09
C PRO A 550 1.23 2.05 -9.83
N LEU A 551 2.02 1.11 -9.31
CA LEU A 551 2.83 1.34 -8.11
C LEU A 551 3.76 2.56 -8.25
N GLY A 552 3.58 3.57 -7.42
CA GLY A 552 4.32 4.84 -7.50
C GLY A 552 3.71 5.92 -8.41
N GLY A 553 2.66 5.60 -9.16
CA GLY A 553 1.76 6.58 -9.78
C GLY A 553 0.69 7.05 -8.79
N TYR A 554 0.35 8.32 -8.78
CA TYR A 554 -0.60 8.86 -7.80
C TYR A 554 -1.59 9.83 -8.39
N LEU A 555 -2.81 9.76 -7.88
CA LEU A 555 -3.78 10.84 -8.02
C LEU A 555 -3.36 12.06 -7.15
N PRO A 556 -3.50 13.30 -7.67
CA PRO A 556 -3.04 14.49 -6.97
C PRO A 556 -3.80 14.79 -5.68
N PHE A 557 -3.13 15.50 -4.78
CA PHE A 557 -3.69 15.88 -3.48
C PHE A 557 -5.02 16.62 -3.66
N ARG A 558 -6.06 16.18 -2.94
CA ARG A 558 -7.45 16.68 -3.01
C ARG A 558 -8.22 16.42 -4.31
N TYR A 559 -7.70 15.66 -5.26
CA TYR A 559 -8.50 15.19 -6.39
C TYR A 559 -9.71 14.36 -5.89
N ALA A 560 -10.85 14.44 -6.57
CA ALA A 560 -12.12 13.80 -6.15
C ALA A 560 -12.72 14.25 -4.79
N ARG A 561 -12.28 15.37 -4.20
CA ARG A 561 -12.82 15.85 -2.92
C ARG A 561 -14.25 16.38 -3.05
N ILE A 562 -15.16 15.83 -2.25
CA ILE A 562 -16.58 16.22 -2.13
C ILE A 562 -16.75 17.37 -1.12
N ALA A 563 -16.18 17.21 0.08
CA ALA A 563 -16.39 18.11 1.21
C ALA A 563 -15.16 18.20 2.13
N ASP A 564 -15.11 19.25 2.96
CA ASP A 564 -14.01 19.58 3.87
C ASP A 564 -14.54 20.22 5.16
N TYR A 565 -14.49 19.46 6.26
CA TYR A 565 -15.01 19.92 7.56
C TYR A 565 -13.95 19.92 8.68
N GLY A 566 -12.68 19.74 8.31
CA GLY A 566 -11.59 19.59 9.27
C GLY A 566 -11.35 18.14 9.68
N LYS A 567 -10.19 17.88 10.27
CA LYS A 567 -9.65 16.53 10.53
C LYS A 567 -10.67 15.59 11.17
N GLY A 568 -10.83 14.41 10.60
CA GLY A 568 -11.87 13.45 10.95
C GLY A 568 -11.59 12.06 10.37
N SER A 569 -12.35 11.06 10.79
CA SER A 569 -12.15 9.65 10.44
C SER A 569 -13.43 8.91 10.03
N GLY A 570 -14.58 9.33 10.53
CA GLY A 570 -15.86 8.66 10.29
C GLY A 570 -16.62 9.19 9.09
N VAL A 571 -17.17 8.28 8.28
CA VAL A 571 -18.15 8.58 7.22
C VAL A 571 -19.11 7.40 7.05
N THR A 572 -20.40 7.69 6.88
CA THR A 572 -21.40 6.67 6.51
C THR A 572 -22.43 7.25 5.55
N ALA A 573 -22.91 6.44 4.61
CA ALA A 573 -23.96 6.83 3.67
C ALA A 573 -25.29 7.03 4.42
N VAL A 574 -25.99 8.12 4.12
CA VAL A 574 -27.31 8.37 4.74
C VAL A 574 -28.34 7.45 4.08
N SER A 575 -28.75 6.43 4.83
CA SER A 575 -29.83 5.50 4.47
C SER A 575 -30.66 5.20 5.72
N SER A 576 -31.63 6.07 5.99
CA SER A 576 -32.44 6.00 7.21
C SER A 576 -33.85 6.48 6.96
N LEU A 577 -34.86 5.75 7.46
CA LEU A 577 -36.25 6.20 7.40
C LEU A 577 -36.55 7.36 8.36
N ASN A 578 -35.73 7.53 9.41
CA ASN A 578 -35.86 8.61 10.37
C ASN A 578 -35.28 9.94 9.85
N PHE A 579 -34.21 9.92 9.05
CA PHE A 579 -33.52 11.16 8.67
C PHE A 579 -34.20 11.94 7.50
N PRO A 580 -33.92 13.26 7.36
CA PRO A 580 -34.53 14.08 6.31
C PRO A 580 -34.27 13.56 4.89
N ASP A 581 -35.29 13.61 4.02
CA ASP A 581 -35.19 13.09 2.64
C ASP A 581 -34.11 13.79 1.82
N LYS A 582 -33.87 15.08 2.12
CA LYS A 582 -32.85 15.92 1.47
C LYS A 582 -31.45 15.32 1.51
N TYR A 583 -31.11 14.58 2.57
CA TYR A 583 -29.77 14.03 2.76
C TYR A 583 -29.66 12.56 2.37
N GLN A 584 -30.75 11.88 2.00
CA GLN A 584 -30.70 10.47 1.61
C GLN A 584 -29.77 10.25 0.43
N SER A 585 -29.02 9.15 0.45
CA SER A 585 -27.93 8.87 -0.49
C SER A 585 -26.76 9.86 -0.46
N GLY A 586 -26.77 10.84 0.44
CA GLY A 586 -25.62 11.64 0.85
C GLY A 586 -24.75 10.93 1.89
N VAL A 587 -24.02 11.69 2.71
CA VAL A 587 -23.23 11.13 3.82
C VAL A 587 -23.37 11.90 5.12
N ALA A 588 -23.25 11.19 6.24
CA ALA A 588 -22.85 11.75 7.52
C ALA A 588 -21.33 11.63 7.68
N SER A 589 -20.68 12.65 8.21
CA SER A 589 -19.22 12.68 8.41
C SER A 589 -18.84 13.26 9.76
N ALA A 590 -17.76 12.75 10.36
CA ALA A 590 -17.30 13.10 11.71
C ALA A 590 -15.94 13.80 11.69
N ALA A 591 -15.87 15.01 12.25
CA ALA A 591 -14.65 15.79 12.42
C ALA A 591 -14.20 15.76 13.90
N LEU A 592 -13.17 14.96 14.20
CA LEU A 592 -12.65 14.71 15.55
C LEU A 592 -11.61 15.72 16.05
N LEU A 593 -11.07 16.58 15.18
CA LEU A 593 -10.09 17.61 15.58
C LEU A 593 -10.42 18.96 14.95
N GLY A 594 -10.58 19.96 15.82
CA GLY A 594 -10.88 21.34 15.44
C GLY A 594 -12.35 21.67 15.60
N ARG A 595 -13.24 21.03 14.81
CA ARG A 595 -14.69 21.30 14.88
C ARG A 595 -15.44 20.47 15.92
N TYR A 596 -14.99 19.24 16.18
CA TYR A 596 -15.64 18.30 17.12
C TYR A 596 -17.12 18.12 16.77
N ALA A 597 -17.40 17.74 15.53
CA ALA A 597 -18.73 17.86 14.93
C ALA A 597 -19.10 16.71 14.01
N VAL A 598 -20.41 16.46 13.89
CA VAL A 598 -21.02 15.54 12.92
C VAL A 598 -21.85 16.36 11.93
N THR A 599 -21.61 16.13 10.63
CA THR A 599 -22.23 16.90 9.53
C THR A 599 -22.85 15.99 8.49
N LEU A 600 -24.14 16.23 8.18
CA LEU A 600 -24.83 15.66 7.02
C LEU A 600 -24.47 16.46 5.77
N THR A 601 -24.25 15.77 4.66
CA THR A 601 -23.88 16.35 3.36
C THR A 601 -24.71 15.73 2.26
N ALA A 602 -25.40 16.57 1.49
CA ALA A 602 -26.05 16.17 0.26
C ALA A 602 -25.14 16.50 -0.93
N PHE A 603 -25.20 15.68 -1.97
CA PHE A 603 -24.40 15.87 -3.18
C PHE A 603 -25.17 15.47 -4.45
N GLU A 604 -24.64 15.88 -5.59
CA GLU A 604 -25.10 15.52 -6.94
C GLU A 604 -23.92 15.05 -7.80
N ALA A 605 -24.17 14.36 -8.92
CA ALA A 605 -23.15 13.87 -9.86
C ALA A 605 -23.20 14.53 -11.24
N GLY A 606 -23.80 15.72 -11.37
CA GLY A 606 -24.01 16.35 -12.68
C GLY A 606 -22.73 16.55 -13.50
N SER A 607 -21.58 16.77 -12.84
CA SER A 607 -20.28 16.89 -13.52
C SER A 607 -19.52 15.57 -13.70
N GLY A 608 -20.13 14.45 -13.30
CA GLY A 608 -19.52 13.12 -13.19
C GLY A 608 -19.07 12.83 -11.77
N MET A 609 -18.23 13.69 -11.20
CA MET A 609 -17.80 13.61 -9.80
C MET A 609 -18.89 14.06 -8.83
N LEU A 610 -18.99 13.44 -7.66
CA LEU A 610 -19.87 13.89 -6.59
C LEU A 610 -19.47 15.29 -6.10
N LYS A 611 -20.41 16.24 -6.14
CA LYS A 611 -20.23 17.60 -5.62
C LYS A 611 -21.25 17.90 -4.55
N ARG A 612 -20.79 18.49 -3.44
CA ARG A 612 -21.67 18.95 -2.36
C ARG A 612 -22.66 20.01 -2.86
N THR A 613 -23.94 19.78 -2.62
CA THR A 613 -25.03 20.73 -2.88
C THR A 613 -25.55 21.37 -1.59
N ASP A 614 -25.48 20.67 -0.46
CA ASP A 614 -25.91 21.18 0.83
C ASP A 614 -25.21 20.48 2.01
N HIS A 615 -25.25 21.09 3.20
CA HIS A 615 -24.76 20.47 4.43
C HIS A 615 -25.45 21.02 5.69
N LEU A 616 -25.49 20.20 6.74
CA LEU A 616 -25.99 20.57 8.06
C LEU A 616 -25.13 19.92 9.15
N THR A 617 -24.53 20.72 10.03
CA THR A 617 -23.92 20.22 11.27
C THR A 617 -25.02 19.90 12.27
N ILE A 618 -25.17 18.63 12.62
CA ILE A 618 -26.27 18.13 13.47
C ILE A 618 -25.89 17.99 14.94
N LEU A 619 -24.60 17.80 15.22
CA LEU A 619 -24.06 17.65 16.56
C LEU A 619 -22.67 18.29 16.60
N GLN A 620 -22.40 19.09 17.63
CA GLN A 620 -21.09 19.71 17.83
C GLN A 620 -20.80 19.93 19.32
N SER A 621 -19.54 19.80 19.73
CA SER A 621 -19.10 20.17 21.08
C SER A 621 -18.08 21.33 21.05
N PRO A 622 -18.13 22.26 22.01
CA PRO A 622 -17.02 23.19 22.24
C PRO A 622 -15.82 22.53 22.94
N ASN A 623 -16.02 21.36 23.55
CA ASN A 623 -14.99 20.66 24.32
C ASN A 623 -14.22 19.69 23.41
N ALA A 624 -12.89 19.85 23.38
CA ALA A 624 -12.02 19.02 22.56
C ALA A 624 -11.95 17.55 22.99
N ALA A 625 -12.50 17.17 24.15
CA ALA A 625 -12.57 15.77 24.58
C ALA A 625 -13.60 14.97 23.78
N PHE A 626 -14.59 15.63 23.15
CA PHE A 626 -15.50 14.99 22.21
C PHE A 626 -14.77 14.69 20.90
N ARG A 627 -14.54 13.40 20.63
CA ARG A 627 -13.74 12.89 19.52
C ARG A 627 -14.61 11.94 18.69
N PRO A 628 -15.57 12.43 17.88
CA PRO A 628 -16.40 11.56 17.06
C PRO A 628 -15.52 10.87 16.02
N ALA A 629 -15.23 9.59 16.24
CA ALA A 629 -14.29 8.78 15.48
C ALA A 629 -14.97 7.98 14.35
N ASP A 630 -16.21 7.54 14.57
CA ASP A 630 -16.95 6.77 13.58
C ASP A 630 -18.47 6.98 13.69
N LEU A 631 -19.20 6.61 12.64
CA LEU A 631 -20.63 6.83 12.46
C LEU A 631 -21.29 5.61 11.82
N GLU A 632 -22.48 5.24 12.29
CA GLU A 632 -23.29 4.20 11.64
C GLU A 632 -24.79 4.45 11.90
N PHE A 633 -25.64 4.13 10.91
CA PHE A 633 -27.09 4.18 11.12
C PHE A 633 -27.59 2.85 11.71
N GLY A 634 -28.38 2.92 12.78
CA GLY A 634 -28.87 1.74 13.51
C GLY A 634 -30.23 1.21 13.03
N PRO A 635 -30.72 0.11 13.64
CA PRO A 635 -31.96 -0.57 13.24
C PRO A 635 -33.23 0.28 13.43
N ASP A 636 -33.18 1.24 14.33
CA ASP A 636 -34.23 2.22 14.61
C ASP A 636 -34.20 3.45 13.68
N GLY A 637 -33.22 3.49 12.76
CA GLY A 637 -32.97 4.58 11.84
C GLY A 637 -32.22 5.77 12.46
N ALA A 638 -31.83 5.72 13.72
CA ALA A 638 -31.00 6.76 14.34
C ALA A 638 -29.56 6.71 13.83
N LEU A 639 -28.82 7.82 13.98
CA LEU A 639 -27.38 7.87 13.73
C LEU A 639 -26.63 7.67 15.05
N TYR A 640 -25.77 6.66 15.09
CA TYR A 640 -24.90 6.39 16.22
C TYR A 640 -23.53 7.00 15.96
N VAL A 641 -22.97 7.64 16.99
CA VAL A 641 -21.69 8.36 16.94
C VAL A 641 -20.76 7.73 17.96
N SER A 642 -19.69 7.12 17.46
CA SER A 642 -18.59 6.63 18.29
C SER A 642 -17.75 7.81 18.75
N ASP A 643 -17.75 8.11 20.03
CA ASP A 643 -16.92 9.12 20.66
C ASP A 643 -15.74 8.46 21.37
N PHE A 644 -14.56 8.63 20.78
CA PHE A 644 -13.30 8.10 21.30
C PHE A 644 -12.95 8.67 22.68
N CYS A 645 -13.55 9.81 23.05
CA CYS A 645 -13.48 10.45 24.36
C CYS A 645 -12.05 10.61 24.91
N SER A 646 -11.25 11.53 24.34
CA SER A 646 -9.86 11.71 24.77
C SER A 646 -9.41 13.17 24.77
N PRO A 647 -8.61 13.61 25.78
CA PRO A 647 -8.03 14.95 25.83
C PRO A 647 -7.21 15.28 24.59
N ILE A 648 -6.41 14.33 24.10
CA ILE A 648 -5.55 14.45 22.92
C ILE A 648 -5.72 13.24 22.00
N ILE A 649 -5.47 13.40 20.70
CA ILE A 649 -5.68 12.32 19.70
C ILE A 649 -4.54 12.22 18.65
N GLY A 650 -3.56 13.13 18.66
CA GLY A 650 -2.55 13.22 17.60
C GLY A 650 -1.12 12.92 18.04
N HIS A 651 -0.59 11.72 17.74
CA HIS A 651 0.81 11.35 18.06
C HIS A 651 1.87 12.06 17.19
N ALA A 652 1.43 12.74 16.12
CA ALA A 652 2.28 13.66 15.37
C ALA A 652 2.55 14.96 16.15
N GLN A 653 1.63 15.37 17.02
CA GLN A 653 1.73 16.60 17.83
C GLN A 653 2.22 16.32 19.25
N HIS A 654 1.94 15.12 19.77
CA HIS A 654 2.26 14.68 21.13
C HIS A 654 3.17 13.44 21.13
N PRO A 655 4.13 13.32 22.06
CA PRO A 655 4.91 12.10 22.25
C PRO A 655 4.02 10.89 22.58
N MET A 656 4.47 9.67 22.30
CA MET A 656 3.70 8.44 22.52
C MET A 656 3.38 8.17 23.99
N ARG A 657 4.14 8.77 24.91
CA ARG A 657 3.98 8.64 26.36
C ARG A 657 3.56 9.95 27.03
N ASP A 658 2.91 10.86 26.28
CA ASP A 658 2.32 12.08 26.84
C ASP A 658 1.32 11.71 27.96
N PRO A 659 1.44 12.24 29.19
CA PRO A 659 0.54 11.89 30.30
C PRO A 659 -0.91 12.32 30.07
N HIS A 660 -1.21 13.11 29.03
CA HIS A 660 -2.59 13.47 28.67
C HIS A 660 -3.28 12.44 27.77
N TRP A 661 -2.60 11.37 27.34
CA TRP A 661 -3.27 10.26 26.68
C TRP A 661 -4.28 9.63 27.65
N ASP A 662 -5.51 9.45 27.17
CA ASP A 662 -6.53 8.70 27.88
C ASP A 662 -6.71 7.33 27.25
N HIS A 663 -6.85 6.32 28.11
CA HIS A 663 -7.02 4.93 27.69
C HIS A 663 -8.33 4.33 28.21
N ASP A 664 -9.11 5.05 29.02
CA ASP A 664 -10.12 4.47 29.92
C ASP A 664 -11.56 4.93 29.61
N PHE A 665 -11.74 5.96 28.76
CA PHE A 665 -13.07 6.53 28.47
C PHE A 665 -13.52 6.24 27.04
N GLY A 666 -14.83 6.17 26.83
CA GLY A 666 -15.40 5.83 25.53
C GLY A 666 -16.93 5.85 25.55
N ARG A 667 -17.54 6.48 24.54
CA ARG A 667 -18.99 6.72 24.53
C ARG A 667 -19.59 6.45 23.17
N ILE A 668 -20.84 5.99 23.17
CA ILE A 668 -21.69 5.96 22.00
C ILE A 668 -22.84 6.93 22.23
N TRP A 669 -22.98 7.89 21.33
CA TRP A 669 -24.11 8.83 21.30
C TRP A 669 -25.10 8.45 20.22
N ARG A 670 -26.39 8.64 20.48
CA ARG A 670 -27.46 8.37 19.51
C ARG A 670 -28.17 9.67 19.14
N VAL A 671 -28.24 9.95 17.84
CA VAL A 671 -28.83 11.16 17.27
C VAL A 671 -30.08 10.82 16.47
N THR A 672 -31.20 11.48 16.76
CA THR A 672 -32.50 11.23 16.14
C THR A 672 -33.08 12.50 15.52
N TYR A 673 -33.82 12.36 14.42
CA TYR A 673 -34.59 13.43 13.79
C TYR A 673 -36.05 13.38 14.26
N GLN A 674 -36.52 14.46 14.88
CA GLN A 674 -37.77 14.50 15.64
C GLN A 674 -39.03 14.66 14.76
N LYS A 675 -38.89 14.98 13.47
CA LYS A 675 -40.06 15.15 12.56
C LYS A 675 -40.50 13.86 11.88
N LYS A 676 -39.74 12.77 12.01
CA LYS A 676 -40.09 11.47 11.46
C LYS A 676 -40.05 10.42 12.56
N PRO A 677 -40.89 9.37 12.48
CA PRO A 677 -40.84 8.29 13.45
C PRO A 677 -39.50 7.55 13.37
N LEU A 678 -39.14 6.90 14.47
CA LEU A 678 -38.11 5.86 14.48
C LEU A 678 -38.65 4.61 13.78
N GLN A 679 -37.75 3.86 13.16
CA GLN A 679 -38.05 2.53 12.64
C GLN A 679 -38.25 1.57 13.81
N LYS A 680 -39.23 0.66 13.68
CA LYS A 680 -39.52 -0.39 14.67
C LYS A 680 -39.47 -1.78 14.07
N ASP A 681 -39.76 -1.89 12.77
CA ASP A 681 -39.80 -3.17 12.08
C ASP A 681 -38.41 -3.48 11.52
N TRP A 682 -37.54 -4.06 12.35
CA TRP A 682 -36.30 -4.69 11.86
C TRP A 682 -36.61 -6.11 11.38
N PRO A 683 -36.32 -6.47 10.12
CA PRO A 683 -36.65 -7.80 9.61
C PRO A 683 -35.75 -8.87 10.24
N GLN A 684 -36.27 -10.09 10.36
CA GLN A 684 -35.42 -11.25 10.61
C GLN A 684 -34.55 -11.51 9.37
N ILE A 685 -33.24 -11.61 9.57
CA ILE A 685 -32.25 -11.84 8.50
C ILE A 685 -31.44 -13.09 8.82
N GLU A 686 -30.80 -13.13 9.98
CA GLU A 686 -29.98 -14.27 10.40
C GLU A 686 -30.81 -15.57 10.47
N GLY A 687 -30.34 -16.61 9.80
CA GLY A 687 -30.97 -17.93 9.77
C GLY A 687 -32.21 -18.05 8.89
N GLU A 688 -32.60 -17.00 8.16
CA GLU A 688 -33.76 -17.03 7.27
C GLU A 688 -33.53 -17.78 5.97
N SER A 689 -34.62 -18.23 5.33
CA SER A 689 -34.51 -18.94 4.06
C SER A 689 -34.11 -18.00 2.89
N PRO A 690 -33.36 -18.47 1.89
CA PRO A 690 -33.02 -17.65 0.72
C PRO A 690 -34.21 -16.99 0.03
N ALA A 691 -35.35 -17.68 -0.04
CA ALA A 691 -36.58 -17.15 -0.63
C ALA A 691 -37.17 -15.98 0.18
N ALA A 692 -37.05 -16.00 1.51
CA ALA A 692 -37.47 -14.92 2.39
C ALA A 692 -36.50 -13.73 2.38
N LEU A 693 -35.20 -14.00 2.15
CA LEU A 693 -34.16 -12.98 2.06
C LEU A 693 -34.21 -12.17 0.74
N CYS A 694 -34.57 -12.79 -0.39
CA CYS A 694 -34.58 -12.12 -1.69
C CYS A 694 -35.42 -10.81 -1.71
N PRO A 695 -36.66 -10.76 -1.20
CA PRO A 695 -37.42 -9.51 -1.11
C PRO A 695 -36.74 -8.39 -0.31
N LEU A 696 -35.90 -8.73 0.68
CA LEU A 696 -35.17 -7.74 1.49
C LEU A 696 -34.12 -6.98 0.66
N LEU A 697 -33.70 -7.50 -0.50
CA LEU A 697 -32.84 -6.79 -1.44
C LEU A 697 -33.51 -5.54 -2.05
N LEU A 698 -34.81 -5.34 -1.87
CA LEU A 698 -35.51 -4.10 -2.24
C LEU A 698 -35.84 -3.21 -1.03
N HIS A 699 -35.38 -3.56 0.17
CA HIS A 699 -35.63 -2.79 1.37
C HIS A 699 -35.02 -1.37 1.25
N PRO A 700 -35.69 -0.29 1.71
CA PRO A 700 -35.19 1.08 1.56
C PRO A 700 -33.90 1.37 2.34
N VAL A 701 -33.65 0.65 3.43
CA VAL A 701 -32.47 0.80 4.28
C VAL A 701 -31.33 -0.08 3.78
N ASN A 702 -30.17 0.54 3.51
CA ASN A 702 -28.98 -0.12 2.98
C ASN A 702 -28.43 -1.20 3.91
N LEU A 703 -28.48 -0.98 5.24
CA LEU A 703 -27.97 -1.94 6.23
C LEU A 703 -28.73 -3.27 6.20
N VAL A 704 -30.06 -3.24 6.01
CA VAL A 704 -30.88 -4.46 5.80
C VAL A 704 -30.44 -5.19 4.54
N ARG A 705 -30.23 -4.46 3.43
CA ARG A 705 -29.75 -5.07 2.18
C ARG A 705 -28.36 -5.66 2.34
N HIS A 706 -27.45 -4.97 3.03
CA HIS A 706 -26.11 -5.46 3.32
C HIS A 706 -26.15 -6.82 4.02
N HIS A 707 -26.89 -6.94 5.12
CA HIS A 707 -26.99 -8.21 5.85
C HIS A 707 -27.77 -9.29 5.08
N ALA A 708 -28.78 -8.93 4.31
CA ALA A 708 -29.45 -9.87 3.41
C ALA A 708 -28.48 -10.44 2.36
N ARG A 709 -27.56 -9.63 1.81
CA ARG A 709 -26.50 -10.11 0.89
C ARG A 709 -25.53 -11.05 1.59
N VAL A 710 -25.05 -10.68 2.78
CA VAL A 710 -24.15 -11.54 3.59
C VAL A 710 -24.81 -12.89 3.87
N GLU A 711 -26.06 -12.89 4.33
CA GLU A 711 -26.79 -14.11 4.66
C GLU A 711 -27.09 -14.96 3.42
N LEU A 712 -27.52 -14.35 2.30
CA LEU A 712 -27.72 -15.08 1.04
C LEU A 712 -26.44 -15.81 0.61
N ARG A 713 -25.26 -15.17 0.73
CA ARG A 713 -23.99 -15.82 0.37
C ARG A 713 -23.66 -17.04 1.24
N LYS A 714 -24.12 -17.10 2.49
CA LYS A 714 -23.98 -18.31 3.35
C LYS A 714 -24.67 -19.53 2.75
N HIS A 715 -25.72 -19.32 1.93
CA HIS A 715 -26.51 -20.40 1.35
C HIS A 715 -25.99 -20.94 0.01
N GLY A 716 -24.93 -20.35 -0.57
CA GLY A 716 -24.30 -20.81 -1.80
C GLY A 716 -25.29 -21.04 -2.96
N GLU A 717 -25.25 -22.23 -3.56
CA GLU A 717 -26.14 -22.64 -4.68
C GLU A 717 -27.64 -22.44 -4.41
N LYS A 718 -28.08 -22.59 -3.15
CA LYS A 718 -29.49 -22.38 -2.79
C LYS A 718 -29.90 -20.91 -2.94
N ALA A 719 -29.00 -19.97 -2.68
CA ALA A 719 -29.25 -18.55 -2.91
C ALA A 719 -29.30 -18.23 -4.41
N ILE A 720 -28.41 -18.81 -5.22
CA ILE A 720 -28.43 -18.64 -6.69
C ILE A 720 -29.81 -19.05 -7.24
N THR A 721 -30.27 -20.24 -6.88
CA THR A 721 -31.58 -20.76 -7.32
C THR A 721 -32.74 -19.88 -6.85
N ALA A 722 -32.70 -19.40 -5.61
CA ALA A 722 -33.73 -18.53 -5.04
C ALA A 722 -33.77 -17.16 -5.72
N LEU A 723 -32.61 -16.57 -6.01
CA LEU A 723 -32.49 -15.30 -6.71
C LEU A 723 -33.05 -15.39 -8.13
N ASP A 724 -32.66 -16.40 -8.90
CA ASP A 724 -33.16 -16.58 -10.28
C ASP A 724 -34.69 -16.78 -10.28
N SER A 725 -35.21 -17.55 -9.32
CA SER A 725 -36.66 -17.76 -9.15
C SER A 725 -37.40 -16.48 -8.74
N TRP A 726 -36.81 -15.72 -7.82
CA TRP A 726 -37.37 -14.46 -7.35
C TRP A 726 -37.40 -13.42 -8.48
N LEU A 727 -36.29 -13.23 -9.20
CA LEU A 727 -36.21 -12.33 -10.34
C LEU A 727 -37.25 -12.68 -11.42
N ALA A 728 -37.39 -13.97 -11.76
CA ALA A 728 -38.40 -14.43 -12.69
C ALA A 728 -39.85 -14.13 -12.22
N SER A 729 -40.08 -14.15 -10.90
CA SER A 729 -41.40 -13.88 -10.31
C SER A 729 -41.82 -12.40 -10.37
N LEU A 730 -40.87 -11.47 -10.53
CA LEU A 730 -41.15 -10.03 -10.59
C LEU A 730 -41.79 -9.60 -11.92
N GLY A 731 -41.70 -10.44 -12.96
CA GLY A 731 -42.11 -10.09 -14.32
C GLY A 731 -41.16 -9.07 -14.92
N THR A 732 -41.41 -7.78 -14.69
CA THR A 732 -40.46 -6.71 -15.03
C THR A 732 -39.49 -6.53 -13.86
N ILE A 733 -38.23 -6.90 -14.06
CA ILE A 733 -37.18 -6.80 -13.05
C ILE A 733 -36.82 -5.32 -12.83
N PRO A 734 -37.02 -4.74 -11.63
CA PRO A 734 -36.54 -3.40 -11.34
C PRO A 734 -35.01 -3.33 -11.36
N ASP A 735 -34.43 -2.21 -11.80
CA ASP A 735 -32.96 -2.06 -11.87
C ASP A 735 -32.27 -2.29 -10.51
N GLN A 736 -32.89 -1.87 -9.40
CA GLN A 736 -32.35 -2.17 -8.07
C GLN A 736 -32.33 -3.68 -7.78
N ALA A 737 -33.34 -4.45 -8.21
CA ALA A 737 -33.35 -5.89 -8.01
C ALA A 737 -32.26 -6.57 -8.85
N ALA A 738 -32.09 -6.14 -10.11
CA ALA A 738 -31.03 -6.62 -10.99
C ALA A 738 -29.63 -6.35 -10.38
N LEU A 739 -29.39 -5.12 -9.91
CA LEU A 739 -28.11 -4.74 -9.29
C LEU A 739 -27.83 -5.52 -8.00
N GLU A 740 -28.81 -5.64 -7.11
CA GLU A 740 -28.62 -6.37 -5.84
C GLU A 740 -28.43 -7.87 -6.06
N ALA A 741 -29.09 -8.46 -7.05
CA ALA A 741 -28.83 -9.84 -7.45
C ALA A 741 -27.40 -10.00 -7.99
N LEU A 742 -26.92 -9.09 -8.84
CA LEU A 742 -25.54 -9.11 -9.33
C LEU A 742 -24.52 -9.00 -8.19
N PHE A 743 -24.76 -8.15 -7.20
CA PHE A 743 -23.91 -8.08 -6.00
C PHE A 743 -23.81 -9.41 -5.26
N VAL A 744 -24.93 -10.11 -5.04
CA VAL A 744 -24.91 -11.42 -4.37
C VAL A 744 -24.22 -12.47 -5.21
N LEU A 745 -24.58 -12.56 -6.50
CA LEU A 745 -24.09 -13.57 -7.44
C LEU A 745 -22.59 -13.45 -7.67
N ASP A 746 -22.05 -12.25 -7.72
CA ASP A 746 -20.61 -12.04 -7.88
C ASP A 746 -19.81 -12.65 -6.74
N GLY A 747 -20.24 -12.43 -5.50
CA GLY A 747 -19.64 -13.06 -4.31
C GLY A 747 -19.87 -14.58 -4.22
N LEU A 748 -20.60 -15.16 -5.17
CA LEU A 748 -20.78 -16.60 -5.39
C LEU A 748 -20.15 -17.06 -6.71
N GLU A 749 -19.29 -16.24 -7.31
CA GLU A 749 -18.56 -16.49 -8.57
C GLU A 749 -19.48 -16.70 -9.80
N GLU A 750 -20.70 -16.15 -9.78
CA GLU A 750 -21.70 -16.27 -10.83
C GLU A 750 -21.88 -14.97 -11.63
N THR A 751 -22.13 -15.10 -12.94
CA THR A 751 -22.39 -13.96 -13.84
C THR A 751 -23.80 -14.01 -14.43
N ARG A 752 -24.38 -12.85 -14.78
CA ARG A 752 -25.67 -12.74 -15.50
C ARG A 752 -25.60 -11.62 -16.54
N PRO A 753 -25.01 -11.86 -17.73
CA PRO A 753 -24.84 -10.85 -18.78
C PRO A 753 -26.13 -10.10 -19.14
N ALA A 754 -27.29 -10.79 -19.16
CA ALA A 754 -28.58 -10.16 -19.45
C ALA A 754 -28.99 -9.08 -18.43
N LEU A 755 -28.64 -9.25 -17.15
CA LEU A 755 -28.90 -8.23 -16.12
C LEU A 755 -27.94 -7.03 -16.31
N LEU A 756 -26.70 -7.27 -16.72
CA LEU A 756 -25.74 -6.21 -17.03
C LEU A 756 -26.20 -5.37 -18.23
N GLU A 757 -26.66 -6.02 -19.30
CA GLU A 757 -27.24 -5.35 -20.48
C GLU A 757 -28.49 -4.53 -20.10
N GLN A 758 -29.36 -5.06 -19.23
CA GLN A 758 -30.48 -4.29 -18.70
C GLN A 758 -30.01 -3.02 -17.99
N LEU A 759 -29.06 -3.14 -17.06
CA LEU A 759 -28.56 -1.99 -16.29
C LEU A 759 -27.85 -0.97 -17.17
N LEU A 760 -27.10 -1.40 -18.19
CA LEU A 760 -26.50 -0.52 -19.20
C LEU A 760 -27.54 0.23 -20.02
N ALA A 761 -28.76 -0.29 -20.15
CA ALA A 761 -29.88 0.35 -20.82
C ALA A 761 -30.78 1.18 -19.89
N SER A 762 -30.47 1.25 -18.59
CA SER A 762 -31.27 2.00 -17.60
C SER A 762 -31.30 3.50 -17.92
N ASP A 763 -32.42 4.15 -17.62
CA ASP A 763 -32.54 5.62 -17.68
C ASP A 763 -31.62 6.32 -16.68
N SER A 764 -31.23 5.64 -15.58
CA SER A 764 -30.35 6.21 -14.56
C SER A 764 -28.87 5.97 -14.88
N GLU A 765 -28.11 7.06 -14.93
CA GLU A 765 -26.65 7.04 -15.04
C GLU A 765 -25.97 6.24 -13.92
N ARG A 766 -26.58 6.15 -12.73
CA ARG A 766 -26.04 5.43 -11.58
C ARG A 766 -26.09 3.92 -11.77
N PHE A 767 -27.18 3.40 -12.36
CA PHE A 767 -27.29 1.98 -12.70
C PHE A 767 -26.37 1.61 -13.87
N ARG A 768 -26.26 2.49 -14.88
CA ARG A 768 -25.29 2.30 -15.97
C ARG A 768 -23.85 2.27 -15.46
N GLY A 769 -23.47 3.20 -14.58
CA GLY A 769 -22.16 3.20 -13.92
C GLY A 769 -21.90 1.94 -13.08
N ALA A 770 -22.88 1.51 -12.28
CA ALA A 770 -22.78 0.27 -11.50
C ALA A 770 -22.61 -0.98 -12.37
N ALA A 771 -23.23 -1.02 -13.55
CA ALA A 771 -23.04 -2.10 -14.52
C ALA A 771 -21.59 -2.16 -15.02
N LEU A 772 -20.98 -1.01 -15.35
CA LEU A 772 -19.57 -0.95 -15.78
C LEU A 772 -18.61 -1.43 -14.69
N ARG A 773 -18.86 -1.03 -13.43
CA ARG A 773 -18.10 -1.54 -12.28
C ARG A 773 -18.26 -3.06 -12.12
N THR A 774 -19.48 -3.57 -12.28
CA THR A 774 -19.72 -5.03 -12.20
C THR A 774 -19.00 -5.77 -13.33
N ILE A 775 -19.04 -5.24 -14.56
CA ILE A 775 -18.33 -5.84 -15.71
C ILE A 775 -16.83 -5.88 -15.46
N ARG A 776 -16.24 -4.82 -14.89
CA ARG A 776 -14.83 -4.79 -14.48
C ARG A 776 -14.51 -5.92 -13.50
N LEU A 777 -15.33 -6.11 -12.47
CA LEU A 777 -15.10 -7.13 -11.43
C LEU A 777 -15.35 -8.57 -11.93
N GLN A 778 -16.16 -8.74 -12.98
CA GLN A 778 -16.50 -10.03 -13.58
C GLN A 778 -15.74 -10.34 -14.86
N ALA A 779 -14.78 -9.51 -15.26
CA ALA A 779 -14.19 -9.58 -16.60
C ALA A 779 -13.48 -10.90 -16.90
N ASP A 780 -12.94 -11.58 -15.90
CA ASP A 780 -12.31 -12.90 -16.01
C ASP A 780 -13.32 -14.05 -16.20
N ARG A 781 -14.60 -13.82 -15.85
CA ARG A 781 -15.70 -14.81 -15.92
C ARG A 781 -16.72 -14.52 -17.03
N LEU A 782 -16.67 -13.34 -17.65
CA LEU A 782 -17.55 -12.96 -18.75
C LEU A 782 -16.96 -13.37 -20.10
N ASP A 783 -17.80 -13.84 -21.03
CA ASP A 783 -17.34 -14.23 -22.37
C ASP A 783 -16.85 -13.04 -23.22
N ASN A 784 -17.52 -11.87 -23.11
CA ASN A 784 -17.24 -10.69 -23.94
C ASN A 784 -17.27 -9.37 -23.14
N PRO A 785 -16.44 -9.22 -22.08
CA PRO A 785 -16.48 -8.05 -21.20
C PRO A 785 -16.24 -6.73 -21.94
N LEU A 786 -15.28 -6.70 -22.88
CA LEU A 786 -14.98 -5.48 -23.65
C LEU A 786 -16.15 -5.06 -24.56
N GLN A 787 -16.92 -6.01 -25.10
CA GLN A 787 -18.09 -5.71 -25.90
C GLN A 787 -19.22 -5.09 -25.05
N LEU A 788 -19.39 -5.55 -23.81
CA LEU A 788 -20.35 -4.96 -22.87
C LEU A 788 -19.94 -3.52 -22.51
N LEU A 789 -18.66 -3.29 -22.16
CA LEU A 789 -18.14 -1.95 -21.87
C LEU A 789 -18.28 -0.99 -23.05
N ALA A 790 -18.09 -1.47 -24.28
CA ALA A 790 -18.21 -0.66 -25.49
C ALA A 790 -19.59 -0.01 -25.67
N GLN A 791 -20.65 -0.56 -25.06
CA GLN A 791 -21.99 0.02 -25.11
C GLN A 791 -22.06 1.41 -24.44
N ALA A 792 -21.19 1.67 -23.45
CA ALA A 792 -21.14 2.94 -22.73
C ALA A 792 -20.19 3.98 -23.37
N LYS A 793 -19.49 3.65 -24.45
CA LYS A 793 -18.47 4.52 -25.08
C LYS A 793 -18.98 5.93 -25.40
N ASN A 794 -20.25 6.03 -25.82
CA ASN A 794 -20.90 7.28 -26.19
C ASN A 794 -21.99 7.71 -25.19
N ASP A 795 -21.91 7.26 -23.93
CA ASP A 795 -22.90 7.65 -22.92
C ASP A 795 -22.95 9.17 -22.76
N ALA A 796 -24.17 9.70 -22.63
CA ALA A 796 -24.41 11.13 -22.55
C ALA A 796 -24.13 11.72 -21.16
N HIS A 797 -23.82 10.89 -20.15
CA HIS A 797 -23.60 11.34 -18.78
C HIS A 797 -22.13 11.21 -18.35
N PRO A 798 -21.48 12.28 -17.84
CA PRO A 798 -20.06 12.26 -17.47
C PRO A 798 -19.70 11.24 -16.37
N ARG A 799 -20.63 10.90 -15.47
CA ARG A 799 -20.41 9.83 -14.46
C ARG A 799 -20.16 8.47 -15.11
N VAL A 800 -20.90 8.15 -16.18
CA VAL A 800 -20.71 6.88 -16.91
C VAL A 800 -19.39 6.90 -17.68
N GLN A 801 -18.98 8.05 -18.23
CA GLN A 801 -17.64 8.19 -18.83
C GLN A 801 -16.52 7.92 -17.82
N ILE A 802 -16.61 8.46 -16.60
CA ILE A 802 -15.61 8.22 -15.55
C ILE A 802 -15.57 6.73 -15.15
N GLU A 803 -16.72 6.07 -15.00
CA GLU A 803 -16.77 4.63 -14.66
C GLU A 803 -16.23 3.74 -15.78
N LEU A 804 -16.44 4.14 -17.05
CA LEU A 804 -15.82 3.46 -18.19
C LEU A 804 -14.29 3.62 -18.14
N ILE A 805 -13.79 4.82 -17.85
CA ILE A 805 -12.36 5.09 -17.72
C ILE A 805 -11.78 4.26 -16.57
N ASP A 806 -12.45 4.19 -15.42
CA ASP A 806 -12.03 3.36 -14.28
C ASP A 806 -11.98 1.86 -14.65
N ALA A 807 -13.04 1.36 -15.30
CA ALA A 807 -13.08 -0.02 -15.78
C ALA A 807 -11.90 -0.32 -16.72
N VAL A 808 -11.60 0.57 -17.67
CA VAL A 808 -10.45 0.44 -18.56
C VAL A 808 -9.13 0.49 -17.79
N ALA A 809 -8.98 1.40 -16.83
CA ALA A 809 -7.77 1.54 -16.02
C ALA A 809 -7.39 0.24 -15.30
N HIS A 810 -8.39 -0.44 -14.74
CA HIS A 810 -8.21 -1.73 -14.06
C HIS A 810 -8.01 -2.91 -15.00
N LEU A 811 -8.64 -2.90 -16.17
CA LEU A 811 -8.61 -4.04 -17.09
C LEU A 811 -7.41 -4.02 -18.02
N ARG A 812 -6.89 -2.85 -18.43
CA ARG A 812 -5.81 -2.75 -19.41
C ARG A 812 -4.51 -3.52 -19.06
N PRO A 813 -4.10 -3.75 -17.79
CA PRO A 813 -2.94 -4.60 -17.50
C PRO A 813 -3.14 -6.07 -17.91
N GLN A 814 -4.38 -6.58 -17.87
CA GLN A 814 -4.72 -7.97 -18.21
C GLN A 814 -5.32 -8.09 -19.62
N PHE A 815 -6.03 -7.04 -20.06
CA PHE A 815 -6.70 -6.92 -21.35
C PHE A 815 -6.25 -5.63 -22.05
N PRO A 816 -5.04 -5.59 -22.65
CA PRO A 816 -4.53 -4.36 -23.28
C PRO A 816 -5.49 -3.74 -24.32
N ALA A 817 -6.29 -4.57 -25.00
CA ALA A 817 -7.32 -4.11 -25.94
C ALA A 817 -8.42 -3.22 -25.32
N ALA A 818 -8.59 -3.23 -23.99
CA ALA A 818 -9.54 -2.37 -23.29
C ALA A 818 -9.26 -0.87 -23.54
N GLU A 819 -8.01 -0.49 -23.81
CA GLU A 819 -7.61 0.90 -24.05
C GLU A 819 -8.33 1.50 -25.28
N THR A 820 -8.57 0.68 -26.31
CA THR A 820 -9.29 1.09 -27.55
C THR A 820 -10.74 1.52 -27.33
N LEU A 821 -11.32 1.17 -26.17
CA LEU A 821 -12.66 1.62 -25.78
C LEU A 821 -12.71 3.14 -25.60
N LEU A 822 -11.58 3.76 -25.24
CA LEU A 822 -11.47 5.20 -25.01
C LEU A 822 -11.17 6.00 -26.30
N ASP A 823 -10.83 5.33 -27.42
CA ASP A 823 -10.51 6.00 -28.68
C ASP A 823 -11.63 6.92 -29.15
N GLY A 824 -11.33 8.22 -29.27
CA GLY A 824 -12.30 9.22 -29.71
C GLY A 824 -13.40 9.55 -28.70
N LEU A 825 -13.27 9.10 -27.44
CA LEU A 825 -14.13 9.54 -26.34
C LEU A 825 -13.97 11.05 -26.17
N LYS A 826 -15.08 11.78 -26.25
CA LYS A 826 -15.10 13.24 -26.06
C LYS A 826 -15.46 13.54 -24.61
N PRO A 827 -14.57 14.14 -23.80
CA PRO A 827 -14.86 14.43 -22.41
C PRO A 827 -16.02 15.44 -22.31
N LEU A 828 -17.07 15.09 -21.56
CA LEU A 828 -18.23 15.97 -21.37
C LEU A 828 -17.99 17.06 -20.32
N THR A 829 -17.01 16.86 -19.43
CA THR A 829 -16.66 17.78 -18.34
C THR A 829 -15.15 17.79 -18.11
N GLN A 830 -14.66 18.82 -17.40
CA GLN A 830 -13.26 18.90 -16.98
C GLN A 830 -12.86 17.71 -16.10
N GLU A 831 -13.78 17.17 -15.29
CA GLU A 831 -13.52 16.00 -14.48
C GLU A 831 -13.23 14.75 -15.32
N VAL A 832 -13.96 14.54 -16.42
CA VAL A 832 -13.68 13.43 -17.36
C VAL A 832 -12.31 13.63 -18.02
N GLU A 833 -12.02 14.84 -18.50
CA GLU A 833 -10.72 15.18 -19.10
C GLU A 833 -9.56 14.92 -18.13
N ASN A 834 -9.67 15.39 -16.88
CA ASN A 834 -8.66 15.14 -15.86
C ASN A 834 -8.47 13.63 -15.59
N THR A 835 -9.55 12.85 -15.60
CA THR A 835 -9.49 11.39 -15.38
C THR A 835 -8.74 10.70 -16.52
N LEU A 836 -8.98 11.10 -17.77
CA LEU A 836 -8.20 10.64 -18.93
C LEU A 836 -6.72 11.00 -18.80
N THR A 837 -6.41 12.23 -18.41
CA THR A 837 -5.01 12.66 -18.20
C THR A 837 -4.31 11.81 -17.13
N TYR A 838 -4.98 11.39 -16.06
CA TYR A 838 -4.36 10.51 -15.07
C TYR A 838 -4.15 9.09 -15.58
N LEU A 839 -4.96 8.63 -16.53
CA LEU A 839 -4.78 7.33 -17.18
C LEU A 839 -3.50 7.27 -18.04
N GLU A 840 -3.02 8.42 -18.54
CA GLU A 840 -1.77 8.53 -19.31
C GLU A 840 -0.52 8.09 -18.52
N VAL A 841 -0.61 7.99 -17.19
CA VAL A 841 0.48 7.44 -16.35
C VAL A 841 0.83 5.98 -16.72
N GLY A 842 -0.07 5.27 -17.40
CA GLY A 842 0.19 3.93 -17.93
C GLY A 842 0.01 2.81 -16.89
N THR A 843 0.48 1.60 -17.24
CA THR A 843 0.32 0.39 -16.42
C THR A 843 1.59 -0.04 -15.69
N GLU A 844 2.72 0.52 -16.06
CA GLU A 844 4.02 0.10 -15.53
C GLU A 844 4.32 0.73 -14.17
N PRO A 845 4.88 -0.02 -13.20
CA PRO A 845 5.33 0.53 -11.94
C PRO A 845 6.34 1.67 -12.12
N LEU A 846 6.03 2.85 -11.55
CA LEU A 846 6.95 3.99 -11.50
C LEU A 846 7.93 3.89 -10.32
N LYS A 847 7.59 3.12 -9.27
CA LYS A 847 8.52 2.83 -8.18
C LYS A 847 9.29 1.54 -8.48
N GLY A 848 10.60 1.68 -8.68
CA GLY A 848 11.50 0.54 -8.84
C GLY A 848 11.69 -0.28 -7.56
N ARG A 849 12.28 -1.47 -7.71
CA ARG A 849 12.66 -2.35 -6.59
C ARG A 849 13.64 -1.63 -5.65
N SER A 850 13.48 -1.79 -4.34
CA SER A 850 14.33 -1.15 -3.33
C SER A 850 14.84 -2.16 -2.33
N VAL A 851 16.08 -1.99 -1.86
CA VAL A 851 16.67 -2.81 -0.80
C VAL A 851 17.30 -1.92 0.27
N PRO A 852 17.19 -2.24 1.57
CA PRO A 852 17.87 -1.48 2.61
C PRO A 852 19.38 -1.58 2.47
N VAL A 853 20.03 -0.45 2.23
CA VAL A 853 21.49 -0.34 2.19
C VAL A 853 21.96 0.20 3.53
N LEU A 854 22.73 -0.61 4.28
CA LEU A 854 23.15 -0.28 5.65
C LEU A 854 24.13 0.90 5.69
N ASP A 855 25.08 0.92 4.76
CA ASP A 855 26.11 1.94 4.64
C ASP A 855 26.34 2.24 3.16
N VAL A 856 26.26 3.52 2.79
CA VAL A 856 26.62 3.98 1.44
C VAL A 856 28.02 4.58 1.50
N ALA A 857 28.95 4.01 0.73
CA ALA A 857 30.35 4.41 0.74
C ALA A 857 30.49 5.89 0.37
N PRO A 858 31.19 6.74 1.15
CA PRO A 858 31.41 8.15 0.80
C PRO A 858 32.10 8.36 -0.54
N ALA A 859 32.82 7.34 -1.03
CA ALA A 859 33.40 7.31 -2.36
C ALA A 859 32.33 7.31 -3.47
N SER A 860 31.13 6.79 -3.26
CA SER A 860 30.07 6.79 -4.29
C SER A 860 29.40 8.16 -4.49
N GLN A 861 29.70 9.16 -3.65
CA GLN A 861 29.05 10.48 -3.71
C GLN A 861 29.45 11.28 -4.96
N LEU A 862 28.46 11.83 -5.65
CA LEU A 862 28.61 12.77 -6.76
C LEU A 862 28.80 14.20 -6.20
N ARG A 863 30.04 14.70 -6.22
CA ARG A 863 30.41 15.93 -5.50
C ARG A 863 30.44 17.19 -6.35
N HIS A 864 30.73 17.09 -7.64
CA HIS A 864 30.87 18.24 -8.52
C HIS A 864 29.73 18.29 -9.53
N TRP A 865 29.13 19.48 -9.69
CA TRP A 865 27.91 19.70 -10.44
C TRP A 865 28.03 20.96 -11.31
N LEU A 866 27.29 20.99 -12.41
CA LEU A 866 26.95 22.21 -13.14
C LEU A 866 25.51 22.57 -12.82
N TYR A 867 25.29 23.80 -12.38
CA TYR A 867 23.95 24.35 -12.19
C TYR A 867 23.53 25.10 -13.45
N LEU A 868 22.38 24.71 -14.02
CA LEU A 868 21.86 25.20 -15.31
C LEU A 868 20.64 26.11 -15.15
N GLY A 869 20.41 26.62 -13.93
CA GLY A 869 19.26 27.48 -13.65
C GLY A 869 17.98 26.70 -13.35
N GLU A 870 16.90 27.42 -13.07
CA GLU A 870 15.58 26.82 -12.83
C GLU A 870 14.91 26.34 -14.13
N ASN A 871 15.26 26.93 -15.27
CA ASN A 871 14.71 26.58 -16.58
C ASN A 871 15.63 25.66 -17.40
N GLY A 872 16.79 25.27 -16.88
CA GLY A 872 17.78 24.42 -17.57
C GLY A 872 18.52 25.09 -18.73
N THR A 873 18.34 26.40 -18.94
CA THR A 873 18.88 27.15 -20.10
C THR A 873 20.14 27.97 -19.80
N ASP A 874 20.60 28.01 -18.55
CA ASP A 874 21.73 28.87 -18.16
C ASP A 874 23.08 28.26 -18.56
N GLU A 875 24.10 29.12 -18.74
CA GLU A 875 25.49 28.65 -18.84
C GLU A 875 25.87 27.92 -17.54
N GLY A 876 26.34 26.67 -17.68
CA GLY A 876 26.61 25.77 -16.57
C GLY A 876 27.57 26.35 -15.53
N ARG A 877 27.04 26.71 -14.36
CA ARG A 877 27.82 27.25 -13.25
C ARG A 877 28.39 26.11 -12.39
N PRO A 878 29.72 25.97 -12.23
CA PRO A 878 30.30 24.90 -11.44
C PRO A 878 30.03 25.09 -9.94
N LEU A 879 29.57 24.02 -9.30
CA LEU A 879 29.29 23.93 -7.87
C LEU A 879 29.88 22.64 -7.28
N GLN A 880 30.07 22.64 -5.96
CA GLN A 880 30.55 21.47 -5.22
C GLN A 880 29.64 21.18 -4.02
N ALA A 881 29.03 20.00 -4.00
CA ALA A 881 28.26 19.53 -2.86
C ALA A 881 29.15 19.45 -1.60
N GLY A 882 28.65 19.96 -0.47
CA GLY A 882 29.40 20.05 0.79
C GLY A 882 30.38 21.22 0.89
N LYS A 883 30.55 22.05 -0.16
CA LYS A 883 31.34 23.30 -0.10
C LYS A 883 30.57 24.47 -0.72
N GLY A 884 30.27 25.48 0.10
CA GLY A 884 29.50 26.65 -0.34
C GLY A 884 27.98 26.39 -0.39
N LYS A 885 27.22 27.36 -0.90
CA LYS A 885 25.75 27.31 -0.90
C LYS A 885 25.24 26.78 -2.25
N MET A 886 24.66 25.58 -2.24
CA MET A 886 23.93 25.01 -3.38
C MET A 886 22.55 25.68 -3.51
N PRO A 887 22.06 25.96 -4.74
CA PRO A 887 20.65 26.28 -4.98
C PRO A 887 19.73 25.16 -4.48
N ALA A 888 18.49 25.54 -4.13
CA ALA A 888 17.50 24.60 -3.60
C ALA A 888 16.57 24.03 -4.69
N LEU A 889 16.55 24.66 -5.85
CA LEU A 889 15.71 24.35 -7.00
C LEU A 889 16.55 24.41 -8.27
N GLY A 890 16.01 23.86 -9.35
CA GLY A 890 16.57 23.93 -10.69
C GLY A 890 17.36 22.68 -11.09
N LEU A 891 17.98 22.77 -12.26
CA LEU A 891 18.62 21.65 -12.93
C LEU A 891 20.11 21.57 -12.59
N PHE A 892 20.53 20.40 -12.12
CA PHE A 892 21.91 20.09 -11.79
C PHE A 892 22.42 18.96 -12.68
N ARG A 893 23.52 19.18 -13.40
CA ARG A 893 24.16 18.18 -14.25
C ARG A 893 25.48 17.71 -13.65
N THR A 894 25.75 16.43 -13.75
CA THR A 894 27.08 15.85 -13.48
C THR A 894 27.37 14.72 -14.44
N PHE A 895 28.57 14.15 -14.33
CA PHE A 895 29.06 13.13 -15.23
C PHE A 895 29.75 12.00 -14.47
N VAL A 896 29.64 10.80 -15.02
CA VAL A 896 30.49 9.67 -14.66
C VAL A 896 31.01 9.00 -15.92
N ARG A 897 32.14 8.29 -15.83
CA ARG A 897 32.63 7.45 -16.93
C ARG A 897 32.65 6.00 -16.49
N SER A 898 31.97 5.13 -17.22
CA SER A 898 31.99 3.68 -16.98
C SER A 898 32.89 2.97 -17.99
N GLU A 899 33.69 2.02 -17.54
CA GLU A 899 34.52 1.19 -18.42
C GLU A 899 33.70 0.20 -19.24
N ASN A 900 32.52 -0.22 -18.76
CA ASN A 900 31.62 -1.16 -19.43
C ASN A 900 30.18 -0.85 -19.01
N ALA A 901 29.20 -1.23 -19.84
CA ALA A 901 27.79 -1.12 -19.44
C ALA A 901 27.50 -1.94 -18.17
N ARG A 902 26.82 -1.35 -17.18
CA ARG A 902 26.52 -2.01 -15.90
C ARG A 902 25.40 -1.36 -15.11
N ASN A 903 24.77 -2.13 -14.24
CA ASN A 903 23.74 -1.64 -13.33
C ASN A 903 24.38 -0.83 -12.18
N ALA A 904 23.67 0.20 -11.73
CA ALA A 904 24.01 1.03 -10.59
C ALA A 904 22.72 1.56 -9.93
N VAL A 905 22.86 2.18 -8.77
CA VAL A 905 21.76 2.81 -8.04
C VAL A 905 22.12 4.27 -7.81
N ILE A 906 21.25 5.18 -8.25
CA ILE A 906 21.29 6.59 -7.85
C ILE A 906 20.47 6.73 -6.58
N ALA A 907 21.10 7.11 -5.47
CA ALA A 907 20.42 7.34 -4.20
C ALA A 907 20.47 8.82 -3.81
N LEU A 908 19.31 9.38 -3.45
CA LEU A 908 19.18 10.75 -2.97
C LEU A 908 17.92 10.91 -2.11
N ASN A 909 17.92 11.90 -1.22
CA ASN A 909 16.77 12.21 -0.38
C ASN A 909 16.14 13.55 -0.78
N HIS A 910 15.16 13.50 -1.68
CA HIS A 910 14.36 14.66 -2.09
C HIS A 910 12.94 14.25 -2.49
N ARG A 911 11.96 15.07 -2.09
CA ARG A 911 10.53 14.73 -2.24
C ARG A 911 9.97 14.98 -3.64
N GLN A 912 10.56 15.96 -4.33
CA GLN A 912 10.13 16.37 -5.66
C GLN A 912 11.33 16.49 -6.59
N VAL A 913 11.54 15.49 -7.42
CA VAL A 913 12.77 15.35 -8.18
C VAL A 913 12.47 14.66 -9.50
N ARG A 914 13.14 15.14 -10.55
CA ARG A 914 13.32 14.38 -11.79
C ARG A 914 14.78 14.01 -11.94
N VAL A 915 15.02 12.79 -12.39
CA VAL A 915 16.36 12.29 -12.69
C VAL A 915 16.37 11.81 -14.12
N THR A 916 17.31 12.34 -14.89
CA THR A 916 17.56 11.98 -16.29
C THR A 916 18.94 11.36 -16.38
N LEU A 917 19.07 10.27 -17.14
CA LEU A 917 20.33 9.64 -17.48
C LEU A 917 20.46 9.59 -19.01
N ASN A 918 21.53 10.15 -19.55
CA ASN A 918 21.85 10.14 -20.99
C ASN A 918 20.71 10.66 -21.88
N ASP A 919 20.09 11.77 -21.48
CA ASP A 919 18.96 12.41 -22.15
C ASP A 919 17.60 11.67 -21.99
N SER A 920 17.52 10.61 -21.17
CA SER A 920 16.28 9.84 -20.89
C SER A 920 15.82 10.02 -19.43
N LEU A 921 14.53 10.33 -19.21
CA LEU A 921 13.92 10.41 -17.88
C LEU A 921 13.90 8.99 -17.27
N VAL A 922 14.62 8.79 -16.15
CA VAL A 922 14.70 7.50 -15.46
C VAL A 922 13.91 7.47 -14.16
N PHE A 923 13.54 8.64 -13.63
CA PHE A 923 12.74 8.74 -12.42
C PHE A 923 12.09 10.12 -12.31
N GLU A 924 10.82 10.16 -11.96
CA GLU A 924 10.15 11.36 -11.48
C GLU A 924 9.38 11.02 -10.22
N GLN A 925 9.45 11.90 -9.23
CA GLN A 925 8.54 11.86 -8.11
C GLN A 925 8.11 13.26 -7.72
N ASN A 926 6.84 13.37 -7.33
CA ASN A 926 6.25 14.58 -6.79
C ASN A 926 5.53 14.28 -5.46
N SER A 927 6.23 13.65 -4.51
CA SER A 927 5.66 13.33 -3.20
C SER A 927 5.66 14.55 -2.29
N LEU A 928 4.66 14.64 -1.43
CA LEU A 928 4.63 15.64 -0.36
C LEU A 928 5.27 15.14 0.94
N TRP A 929 5.53 13.84 1.04
CA TRP A 929 5.74 13.14 2.32
C TRP A 929 7.08 12.41 2.39
N SER A 930 7.40 11.56 1.40
CA SER A 930 8.60 10.72 1.37
C SER A 930 9.69 11.34 0.50
N GLY A 931 10.93 11.38 1.00
CA GLY A 931 12.07 11.93 0.27
C GLY A 931 13.09 10.90 -0.19
N ASP A 932 13.18 9.75 0.46
CA ASP A 932 14.24 8.76 0.19
C ASP A 932 14.03 7.98 -1.12
N GLN A 933 14.96 8.14 -2.06
CA GLN A 933 14.93 7.52 -3.39
C GLN A 933 16.14 6.64 -3.63
N GLN A 934 15.86 5.44 -4.13
CA GLN A 934 16.84 4.54 -4.71
C GLN A 934 16.37 4.24 -6.13
N ILE A 935 17.12 4.73 -7.11
CA ILE A 935 16.76 4.71 -8.52
C ILE A 935 17.72 3.74 -9.21
N ASN A 936 17.21 2.58 -9.61
CA ASN A 936 18.00 1.62 -10.38
C ASN A 936 18.24 2.17 -11.79
N VAL A 937 19.50 2.23 -12.21
CA VAL A 937 19.89 2.73 -13.52
C VAL A 937 20.90 1.78 -14.17
N ARG A 938 21.01 1.83 -15.49
CA ARG A 938 22.06 1.13 -16.25
C ARG A 938 22.97 2.14 -16.92
N LEU A 939 24.22 2.18 -16.48
CA LEU A 939 25.24 3.01 -17.11
C LEU A 939 25.63 2.40 -18.45
N GLN A 940 25.87 3.26 -19.44
CA GLN A 940 26.50 2.87 -20.70
C GLN A 940 28.03 2.87 -20.58
N GLU A 941 28.69 2.14 -21.47
CA GLU A 941 30.14 2.27 -21.63
C GLU A 941 30.51 3.70 -22.04
N GLY A 942 31.58 4.24 -21.45
CA GLY A 942 32.03 5.60 -21.71
C GLY A 942 31.33 6.65 -20.83
N LEU A 943 31.09 7.83 -21.39
CA LEU A 943 30.56 8.98 -20.64
C LEU A 943 29.06 8.82 -20.40
N ASN A 944 28.64 9.02 -19.16
CA ASN A 944 27.24 9.08 -18.76
C ASN A 944 26.91 10.47 -18.23
N VAL A 945 25.79 11.04 -18.67
CA VAL A 945 25.28 12.34 -18.24
C VAL A 945 24.15 12.11 -17.24
N ILE A 946 24.30 12.63 -16.03
CA ILE A 946 23.29 12.51 -14.97
C ILE A 946 22.77 13.91 -14.68
N GLU A 947 21.46 14.09 -14.79
CA GLU A 947 20.79 15.33 -14.44
C GLU A 947 19.79 15.08 -13.31
N VAL A 948 19.79 15.99 -12.35
CA VAL A 948 18.87 16.01 -11.20
C VAL A 948 18.19 17.37 -11.20
N GLU A 949 16.89 17.37 -11.48
CA GLU A 949 16.05 18.56 -11.40
C GLU A 949 15.34 18.59 -10.06
N LEU A 950 15.59 19.63 -9.27
CA LEU A 950 14.90 19.84 -7.99
C LEU A 950 13.71 20.79 -8.21
N LEU A 951 12.51 20.26 -8.01
CA LEU A 951 11.26 20.96 -8.29
C LEU A 951 10.72 21.69 -7.05
N ALA A 952 9.90 22.71 -7.30
CA ALA A 952 9.31 23.53 -6.25
C ALA A 952 8.23 22.79 -5.46
N GLY A 953 8.31 22.89 -4.13
CA GLY A 953 7.44 22.14 -3.21
C GLY A 953 6.86 22.92 -2.06
N ARG A 954 6.09 22.20 -1.24
CA ARG A 954 5.48 22.74 -0.02
C ARG A 954 6.51 23.30 0.97
N ARG A 955 7.74 22.77 0.95
CA ARG A 955 8.87 23.25 1.76
C ARG A 955 10.11 23.36 0.89
N LYS A 956 10.89 24.42 1.11
CA LYS A 956 12.20 24.58 0.49
C LYS A 956 13.18 23.59 1.13
N THR A 957 13.60 22.59 0.37
CA THR A 957 14.57 21.58 0.79
C THR A 957 15.95 21.95 0.22
N PRO A 958 17.04 21.83 0.97
CA PRO A 958 18.38 22.05 0.41
C PRO A 958 18.72 20.96 -0.62
N PHE A 959 19.73 21.25 -1.47
CA PHE A 959 20.28 20.25 -2.38
C PHE A 959 20.66 18.96 -1.63
N PRO A 960 20.19 17.79 -2.06
CA PRO A 960 20.44 16.53 -1.36
C PRO A 960 21.86 16.01 -1.62
N ASN A 961 22.36 15.15 -0.75
CA ASN A 961 23.49 14.31 -1.14
C ASN A 961 22.99 13.31 -2.19
N VAL A 962 23.72 13.21 -3.32
CA VAL A 962 23.44 12.25 -4.38
C VAL A 962 24.60 11.27 -4.46
N TYR A 963 24.27 9.99 -4.45
CA TYR A 963 25.22 8.89 -4.53
C TYR A 963 24.93 8.06 -5.78
N LEU A 964 25.98 7.50 -6.38
CA LEU A 964 25.87 6.49 -7.42
C LEU A 964 26.67 5.27 -6.94
N HIS A 965 25.99 4.25 -6.46
CA HIS A 965 26.61 3.07 -5.86
C HIS A 965 26.15 1.78 -6.54
N ASP A 966 26.83 0.67 -6.26
CA ASP A 966 26.35 -0.66 -6.64
C ASP A 966 25.21 -1.12 -5.70
N PRO A 967 24.52 -2.24 -5.97
CA PRO A 967 23.43 -2.70 -5.12
C PRO A 967 23.79 -2.98 -3.64
N VAL A 968 25.09 -3.07 -3.29
CA VAL A 968 25.55 -3.30 -1.90
C VAL A 968 26.00 -2.01 -1.19
N GLY A 969 25.91 -0.85 -1.86
CA GLY A 969 26.22 0.45 -1.29
C GLY A 969 27.67 0.92 -1.51
N GLU A 970 28.48 0.18 -2.27
CA GLU A 970 29.86 0.54 -2.55
C GLU A 970 29.99 1.38 -3.82
N ALA A 971 31.14 2.04 -4.01
CA ALA A 971 31.41 2.72 -5.28
C ALA A 971 31.46 1.70 -6.41
N VAL A 972 30.76 1.98 -7.52
CA VAL A 972 30.67 1.08 -8.66
C VAL A 972 32.07 0.86 -9.24
N ALA A 973 32.52 -0.40 -9.25
CA ALA A 973 33.83 -0.75 -9.82
C ALA A 973 33.92 -0.29 -11.30
N GLY A 974 35.11 0.10 -11.78
CA GLY A 974 35.29 0.56 -13.16
C GLY A 974 34.53 1.85 -13.53
N VAL A 975 34.00 2.59 -12.54
CA VAL A 975 33.37 3.90 -12.73
C VAL A 975 34.25 5.01 -12.17
N SER A 976 34.55 6.00 -13.01
CA SER A 976 35.22 7.23 -12.61
C SER A 976 34.21 8.28 -12.17
N TYR A 977 34.39 8.78 -10.96
CA TYR A 977 33.52 9.76 -10.31
C TYR A 977 34.05 11.20 -10.46
N PRO A 978 33.18 12.23 -10.43
CA PRO A 978 33.57 13.62 -10.56
C PRO A 978 34.19 14.11 -9.24
N ARG A 979 35.51 13.90 -9.07
CA ARG A 979 36.27 14.28 -7.87
C ARG A 979 36.81 15.71 -7.90
N GLU A 980 36.93 16.28 -9.09
CA GLU A 980 37.47 17.61 -9.34
C GLU A 980 36.58 18.38 -10.32
N ALA A 981 36.57 19.71 -10.22
CA ALA A 981 35.82 20.55 -11.15
C ALA A 981 36.31 20.42 -12.60
N SER A 982 37.61 20.13 -12.79
CA SER A 982 38.25 19.87 -14.09
C SER A 982 37.61 18.69 -14.83
N PHE A 983 37.24 17.62 -14.09
CA PHE A 983 36.58 16.45 -14.66
C PHE A 983 35.22 16.84 -15.26
N VAL A 984 34.40 17.57 -14.51
CA VAL A 984 33.06 18.00 -14.94
C VAL A 984 33.16 18.98 -16.11
N ALA A 985 34.11 19.92 -16.09
CA ALA A 985 34.32 20.85 -17.20
C ALA A 985 34.74 20.13 -18.48
N SER A 986 35.68 19.18 -18.42
CA SER A 986 36.10 18.41 -19.60
C SER A 986 34.99 17.46 -20.10
N ALA A 987 34.23 16.87 -19.19
CA ALA A 987 33.09 16.04 -19.52
C ALA A 987 31.96 16.84 -20.17
N GLU A 988 31.67 18.04 -19.67
CA GLU A 988 30.71 18.96 -20.30
C GLU A 988 31.20 19.43 -21.66
N GLU A 989 32.49 19.75 -21.84
CA GLU A 989 33.01 20.09 -23.16
C GLU A 989 32.82 18.93 -24.14
N LYS A 990 33.07 17.68 -23.73
CA LYS A 990 32.80 16.49 -24.54
C LYS A 990 31.31 16.27 -24.77
N ASN A 991 30.46 16.58 -23.79
CA ASN A 991 29.02 16.51 -23.94
C ASN A 991 28.53 17.57 -24.92
N GLN A 992 29.02 18.80 -24.84
CA GLN A 992 28.73 19.88 -25.78
C GLN A 992 29.29 19.57 -27.17
N GLN A 993 30.47 18.95 -27.28
CA GLN A 993 31.00 18.44 -28.54
C GLN A 993 30.16 17.28 -29.07
N ARG A 994 29.67 16.36 -28.22
CA ARG A 994 28.71 15.31 -28.60
C ARG A 994 27.42 15.94 -29.13
N LEU A 995 26.88 16.92 -28.41
CA LEU A 995 25.66 17.65 -28.77
C LEU A 995 25.85 18.50 -30.04
N ALA A 996 27.04 19.07 -30.26
CA ALA A 996 27.39 19.88 -31.44
C ALA A 996 27.79 19.02 -32.65
N ALA A 997 28.48 17.89 -32.44
CA ALA A 997 28.84 16.91 -33.47
C ALA A 997 27.64 16.08 -33.93
N ARG A 998 26.60 15.99 -33.08
CA ARG A 998 25.25 15.56 -33.46
C ARG A 998 24.60 16.48 -34.50
N GLY A 999 25.24 17.59 -34.87
CA GLY A 999 24.71 18.59 -35.79
C GLY A 999 23.56 19.38 -35.15
N LYS A 1000 22.95 20.30 -35.91
CA LYS A 1000 21.65 20.85 -35.51
C LYS A 1000 20.70 19.65 -35.41
N GLN A 1001 20.21 19.35 -34.21
CA GLN A 1001 19.24 18.29 -34.02
C GLN A 1001 17.88 18.89 -33.80
N LEU A 1002 16.91 18.42 -34.56
CA LEU A 1002 15.51 18.62 -34.25
C LEU A 1002 15.03 17.36 -33.54
N ARG A 1003 14.37 17.52 -32.40
CA ARG A 1003 13.73 16.42 -31.70
C ARG A 1003 12.24 16.54 -31.89
N ILE A 1004 11.61 15.44 -32.23
CA ILE A 1004 10.17 15.34 -32.35
C ILE A 1004 9.73 14.02 -31.75
N GLN A 1005 8.71 14.09 -30.92
CA GLN A 1005 8.13 12.93 -30.25
C GLN A 1005 6.76 12.64 -30.83
N ALA A 1006 6.47 11.37 -31.04
CA ALA A 1006 5.08 10.92 -31.00
C ALA A 1006 4.70 10.83 -29.53
N VAL A 1007 3.74 11.67 -29.13
CA VAL A 1007 3.18 11.74 -27.79
C VAL A 1007 1.72 11.36 -27.85
N GLY A 1008 1.10 11.15 -26.68
CA GLY A 1008 -0.33 10.84 -26.59
C GLY A 1008 -1.23 11.83 -27.37
N ASP A 1009 -2.47 11.41 -27.61
CA ASP A 1009 -3.48 12.12 -28.41
C ASP A 1009 -3.23 12.20 -29.93
N LEU A 1010 -2.44 11.29 -30.51
CA LEU A 1010 -2.09 11.29 -31.93
C LEU A 1010 -1.46 12.62 -32.36
N GLN A 1011 -0.47 13.10 -31.59
CA GLN A 1011 0.20 14.37 -31.84
C GLN A 1011 1.71 14.23 -31.93
N PHE A 1012 2.31 15.15 -32.69
CA PHE A 1012 3.74 15.36 -32.63
C PHE A 1012 4.06 16.47 -31.61
N ALA A 1013 5.06 16.24 -30.76
CA ALA A 1013 5.60 17.26 -29.86
C ALA A 1013 7.08 17.54 -30.20
N PRO A 1014 7.43 18.75 -30.64
CA PRO A 1014 6.55 19.89 -30.94
C PRO A 1014 5.79 19.71 -32.27
N THR A 1015 4.65 20.40 -32.42
CA THR A 1015 3.86 20.45 -33.67
C THR A 1015 4.45 21.40 -34.72
N GLU A 1016 5.37 22.28 -34.33
CA GLU A 1016 6.11 23.17 -35.24
C GLU A 1016 7.61 22.97 -35.03
N LEU A 1017 8.32 22.67 -36.11
CA LEU A 1017 9.78 22.58 -36.18
C LEU A 1017 10.32 23.75 -37.01
N LYS A 1018 11.55 24.20 -36.74
CA LYS A 1018 12.18 25.29 -37.49
C LYS A 1018 13.55 24.90 -38.00
N ALA A 1019 13.82 25.19 -39.27
CA ALA A 1019 15.11 24.95 -39.91
C ALA A 1019 15.47 26.06 -40.90
N THR A 1020 16.74 26.19 -41.23
CA THR A 1020 17.27 27.14 -42.21
C THR A 1020 17.30 26.51 -43.60
N ALA A 1021 16.85 27.24 -44.61
CA ALA A 1021 16.80 26.74 -45.98
C ALA A 1021 18.14 26.17 -46.46
N GLY A 1022 18.11 24.93 -46.97
CA GLY A 1022 19.27 24.25 -47.56
C GLY A 1022 20.30 23.67 -46.58
N GLU A 1023 20.08 23.76 -45.27
CA GLU A 1023 20.97 23.13 -44.28
C GLU A 1023 20.76 21.61 -44.17
N SER A 1024 21.77 20.87 -43.71
CA SER A 1024 21.63 19.45 -43.35
C SER A 1024 21.57 19.32 -41.83
N LEU A 1025 20.61 18.55 -41.32
CA LEU A 1025 20.40 18.38 -39.87
C LEU A 1025 19.95 16.95 -39.55
N THR A 1026 20.04 16.53 -38.29
CA THR A 1026 19.53 15.22 -37.86
C THR A 1026 18.22 15.39 -37.09
N LEU A 1027 17.16 14.73 -37.54
CA LEU A 1027 15.91 14.64 -36.80
C LEU A 1027 15.93 13.39 -35.94
N VAL A 1028 15.76 13.55 -34.64
CA VAL A 1028 15.53 12.44 -33.72
C VAL A 1028 14.02 12.30 -33.54
N PHE A 1029 13.46 11.23 -34.10
CA PHE A 1029 12.07 10.84 -33.88
C PHE A 1029 12.03 9.80 -32.78
N GLU A 1030 11.36 10.13 -31.68
CA GLU A 1030 11.19 9.24 -30.53
C GLU A 1030 9.71 8.92 -30.37
N ASN A 1031 9.40 7.64 -30.21
CA ASN A 1031 8.05 7.22 -29.95
C ASN A 1031 7.83 7.05 -28.45
N THR A 1032 7.37 8.09 -27.78
CA THR A 1032 6.99 8.05 -26.37
C THR A 1032 5.55 7.59 -26.14
N ASP A 1033 4.77 7.47 -27.22
CA ASP A 1033 3.40 7.00 -27.23
C ASP A 1033 3.38 5.45 -27.14
N PRO A 1034 2.43 4.85 -26.38
CA PRO A 1034 2.23 3.39 -26.33
C PRO A 1034 1.78 2.76 -27.67
N MET A 1035 1.37 3.55 -28.66
CA MET A 1035 1.07 3.10 -30.03
C MET A 1035 2.30 3.21 -30.94
N VAL A 1036 2.32 2.46 -32.05
CA VAL A 1036 3.38 2.57 -33.06
C VAL A 1036 3.15 3.77 -33.97
N HIS A 1037 4.21 4.49 -34.31
CA HIS A 1037 4.12 5.69 -35.14
C HIS A 1037 5.28 5.80 -36.13
N ASN A 1038 5.03 6.48 -37.24
CA ASN A 1038 6.06 6.95 -38.14
C ASN A 1038 5.94 8.47 -38.33
N TRP A 1039 6.98 9.08 -38.87
CA TRP A 1039 7.05 10.51 -39.15
C TRP A 1039 7.43 10.69 -40.62
N VAL A 1040 6.64 11.46 -41.38
CA VAL A 1040 6.81 11.60 -42.83
C VAL A 1040 6.70 13.07 -43.23
N LEU A 1041 7.79 13.67 -43.73
CA LEU A 1041 7.86 15.05 -44.21
C LEU A 1041 7.47 15.15 -45.68
N LEU A 1042 6.62 16.12 -46.01
CA LEU A 1042 6.00 16.25 -47.32
C LEU A 1042 6.26 17.61 -47.98
N GLN A 1043 6.10 17.65 -49.30
CA GLN A 1043 6.01 18.90 -50.07
C GLN A 1043 4.77 19.71 -49.68
N PRO A 1044 4.81 21.06 -49.68
CA PRO A 1044 3.66 21.88 -49.32
C PRO A 1044 2.43 21.58 -50.19
N GLY A 1045 1.27 21.41 -49.56
CA GLY A 1045 -0.01 21.15 -50.24
C GLY A 1045 -0.30 19.68 -50.61
N THR A 1046 0.55 18.73 -50.22
CA THR A 1046 0.42 17.30 -50.65
C THR A 1046 -0.13 16.35 -49.57
N VAL A 1047 -0.48 16.85 -48.38
CA VAL A 1047 -0.97 16.03 -47.25
C VAL A 1047 -2.13 15.11 -47.62
N ALA A 1048 -3.15 15.64 -48.31
CA ALA A 1048 -4.34 14.86 -48.68
C ALA A 1048 -4.05 13.77 -49.71
N GLU A 1049 -3.09 13.99 -50.61
CA GLU A 1049 -2.65 13.01 -51.61
C GLU A 1049 -1.93 11.84 -50.93
N VAL A 1050 -0.91 12.15 -50.13
CA VAL A 1050 -0.09 11.13 -49.44
C VAL A 1050 -0.91 10.39 -48.39
N GLY A 1051 -1.80 11.09 -47.68
CA GLY A 1051 -2.74 10.49 -46.73
C GLY A 1051 -3.69 9.48 -47.40
N ALA A 1052 -4.21 9.80 -48.60
CA ALA A 1052 -5.05 8.86 -49.34
C ALA A 1052 -4.27 7.62 -49.81
N LEU A 1053 -3.00 7.77 -50.17
CA LEU A 1053 -2.13 6.64 -50.51
C LEU A 1053 -1.81 5.77 -49.29
N ALA A 1054 -1.60 6.37 -48.12
CA ALA A 1054 -1.41 5.66 -46.87
C ALA A 1054 -2.65 4.84 -46.47
N ASP A 1055 -3.86 5.40 -46.63
CA ASP A 1055 -5.11 4.66 -46.40
C ASP A 1055 -5.27 3.48 -47.38
N GLN A 1056 -4.83 3.64 -48.64
CA GLN A 1056 -4.84 2.54 -49.60
C GLN A 1056 -3.84 1.45 -49.24
N LEU A 1057 -2.66 1.83 -48.73
CA LEU A 1057 -1.63 0.90 -48.27
C LEU A 1057 -2.08 0.15 -47.01
N ALA A 1058 -2.84 0.80 -46.13
CA ALA A 1058 -3.45 0.17 -44.95
C ALA A 1058 -4.40 -0.99 -45.30
N ALA A 1059 -5.01 -0.97 -46.50
CA ALA A 1059 -5.89 -2.03 -46.98
C ALA A 1059 -5.14 -3.20 -47.67
N GLN A 1060 -3.81 -3.13 -47.82
CA GLN A 1060 -3.00 -4.16 -48.44
C GLN A 1060 -2.40 -5.11 -47.40
N ALA A 1061 -2.26 -6.40 -47.75
CA ALA A 1061 -1.78 -7.44 -46.84
C ALA A 1061 -0.31 -7.27 -46.42
N ASP A 1062 0.48 -6.53 -47.20
CA ASP A 1062 1.89 -6.22 -46.97
C ASP A 1062 2.13 -4.81 -46.39
N GLY A 1063 1.07 -4.13 -45.92
CA GLY A 1063 1.17 -2.76 -45.38
C GLY A 1063 2.12 -2.63 -44.19
N LEU A 1064 2.15 -3.63 -43.30
CA LEU A 1064 3.06 -3.67 -42.15
C LEU A 1064 4.53 -3.91 -42.56
N GLU A 1065 4.77 -4.76 -43.57
CA GLU A 1065 6.13 -4.99 -44.11
C GLU A 1065 6.69 -3.73 -44.78
N LYS A 1066 5.80 -2.87 -45.30
CA LYS A 1066 6.13 -1.55 -45.89
C LYS A 1066 6.06 -0.40 -44.88
N GLU A 1067 5.91 -0.70 -43.58
CA GLU A 1067 5.90 0.28 -42.49
C GLU A 1067 4.86 1.40 -42.68
N TYR A 1068 3.79 1.11 -43.45
CA TYR A 1068 2.75 2.04 -43.88
C TYR A 1068 3.25 3.31 -44.59
N LEU A 1069 4.43 3.25 -45.22
CA LEU A 1069 4.99 4.36 -46.01
C LEU A 1069 4.62 4.22 -47.50
N PRO A 1070 3.74 5.07 -48.08
CA PRO A 1070 3.37 4.96 -49.49
C PRO A 1070 4.48 5.45 -50.43
N GLU A 1071 4.56 4.87 -51.63
CA GLU A 1071 5.46 5.37 -52.68
C GLU A 1071 4.92 6.68 -53.28
N SER A 1072 5.57 7.81 -53.00
CA SER A 1072 5.20 9.12 -53.56
C SER A 1072 6.42 10.05 -53.67
N GLU A 1073 6.53 10.77 -54.78
CA GLU A 1073 7.55 11.81 -54.99
C GLU A 1073 7.32 13.05 -54.09
N ALA A 1074 6.16 13.15 -53.45
CA ALA A 1074 5.84 14.22 -52.50
C ALA A 1074 6.48 14.01 -51.11
N ILE A 1075 6.97 12.80 -50.80
CA ILE A 1075 7.65 12.50 -49.54
C ILE A 1075 9.11 12.94 -49.65
N LEU A 1076 9.51 13.86 -48.79
CA LEU A 1076 10.86 14.43 -48.74
C LEU A 1076 11.77 13.64 -47.79
N ALA A 1077 11.22 13.12 -46.70
CA ALA A 1077 11.90 12.27 -45.73
C ALA A 1077 10.89 11.48 -44.91
N ALA A 1078 11.30 10.33 -44.36
CA ALA A 1078 10.46 9.52 -43.50
C ALA A 1078 11.26 8.74 -42.46
N SER A 1079 10.63 8.43 -41.35
CA SER A 1079 11.08 7.45 -40.37
C SER A 1079 10.61 6.05 -40.75
N LYS A 1080 11.19 5.03 -40.10
CA LYS A 1080 10.56 3.71 -40.00
C LYS A 1080 9.38 3.76 -39.03
N LEU A 1081 8.59 2.70 -38.99
CA LEU A 1081 7.56 2.54 -37.96
C LEU A 1081 8.22 2.19 -36.62
N LEU A 1082 8.11 3.06 -35.62
CA LEU A 1082 8.73 2.91 -34.31
C LEU A 1082 7.80 2.25 -33.31
N ALA A 1083 8.32 1.27 -32.56
CA ALA A 1083 7.66 0.72 -31.38
C ALA A 1083 7.68 1.70 -30.19
N PRO A 1084 6.86 1.49 -29.14
CA PRO A 1084 6.92 2.30 -27.93
C PRO A 1084 8.33 2.31 -27.32
N HIS A 1085 8.78 3.48 -26.89
CA HIS A 1085 10.12 3.78 -26.36
C HIS A 1085 11.27 3.56 -27.36
N GLU A 1086 10.96 3.35 -28.64
CA GLU A 1086 11.95 3.28 -29.69
C GLU A 1086 12.27 4.67 -30.23
N THR A 1087 13.53 4.87 -30.62
CA THR A 1087 14.05 6.13 -31.16
C THR A 1087 14.80 5.85 -32.46
N GLN A 1088 14.59 6.72 -33.45
CA GLN A 1088 15.36 6.73 -34.68
C GLN A 1088 15.95 8.12 -34.95
N GLU A 1089 17.22 8.13 -35.39
CA GLU A 1089 17.86 9.31 -35.95
C GLU A 1089 17.73 9.29 -37.49
N ILE A 1090 17.28 10.40 -38.09
CA ILE A 1090 17.02 10.57 -39.52
C ILE A 1090 17.85 11.75 -40.02
N GLU A 1091 18.69 11.53 -41.03
CA GLU A 1091 19.40 12.63 -41.69
C GLU A 1091 18.44 13.37 -42.62
N LEU A 1092 18.20 14.67 -42.36
CA LEU A 1092 17.34 15.53 -43.15
C LEU A 1092 18.17 16.52 -43.97
N GLN A 1093 17.91 16.52 -45.27
CA GLN A 1093 18.29 17.63 -46.14
C GLN A 1093 17.13 18.63 -46.18
N ILE A 1094 17.30 19.80 -45.56
CA ILE A 1094 16.24 20.80 -45.50
C ILE A 1094 16.04 21.42 -46.89
N PRO A 1095 14.79 21.56 -47.37
CA PRO A 1095 14.51 22.19 -48.65
C PRO A 1095 15.17 23.57 -48.78
N SER A 1096 15.66 23.89 -49.98
CA SER A 1096 16.30 25.18 -50.27
C SER A 1096 15.31 26.34 -50.42
N GLU A 1097 14.02 26.03 -50.56
CA GLU A 1097 12.96 27.03 -50.68
C GLU A 1097 12.32 27.30 -49.30
N PRO A 1098 12.38 28.54 -48.78
CA PRO A 1098 11.68 28.91 -47.56
C PRO A 1098 10.17 28.67 -47.67
N GLY A 1099 9.55 28.15 -46.62
CA GLY A 1099 8.15 27.77 -46.63
C GLY A 1099 7.74 26.90 -45.44
N ARG A 1100 6.46 26.51 -45.40
CA ARG A 1100 5.92 25.57 -44.40
C ARG A 1100 5.74 24.20 -45.05
N TYR A 1101 6.49 23.22 -44.57
CA TYR A 1101 6.48 21.85 -45.06
C TYR A 1101 5.77 20.96 -44.04
N PRO A 1102 4.62 20.36 -44.38
CA PRO A 1102 3.89 19.54 -43.43
C PRO A 1102 4.59 18.21 -43.21
N PHE A 1103 4.53 17.68 -41.99
CA PHE A 1103 4.87 16.30 -41.69
C PHE A 1103 3.70 15.60 -41.02
N ILE A 1104 3.54 14.31 -41.28
CA ILE A 1104 2.38 13.51 -40.86
C ILE A 1104 2.81 12.12 -40.34
N CYS A 1105 1.94 11.46 -39.59
CA CYS A 1105 2.02 10.02 -39.35
C CYS A 1105 1.15 9.29 -40.38
N THR A 1106 1.72 8.33 -41.09
CA THR A 1106 1.04 7.53 -42.14
C THR A 1106 0.56 6.17 -41.64
N PHE A 1107 0.76 5.86 -40.35
CA PHE A 1107 0.09 4.73 -39.72
C PHE A 1107 -1.45 4.86 -39.91
N PRO A 1108 -2.17 3.75 -40.18
CA PRO A 1108 -3.55 3.81 -40.66
C PRO A 1108 -4.45 4.74 -39.83
N GLY A 1109 -5.06 5.73 -40.49
CA GLY A 1109 -5.96 6.70 -39.85
C GLY A 1109 -5.30 7.92 -39.21
N HIS A 1110 -3.99 7.88 -38.88
CA HIS A 1110 -3.33 8.91 -38.07
C HIS A 1110 -3.15 10.24 -38.81
N TRP A 1111 -2.89 10.22 -40.12
CA TRP A 1111 -2.56 11.42 -40.89
C TRP A 1111 -3.64 12.50 -40.86
N ARG A 1112 -4.89 12.18 -40.52
CA ARG A 1112 -6.01 13.13 -40.45
C ARG A 1112 -5.91 14.10 -39.26
N VAL A 1113 -5.18 13.70 -38.22
CA VAL A 1113 -5.09 14.42 -36.94
C VAL A 1113 -3.64 14.63 -36.50
N MET A 1114 -2.76 13.67 -36.78
CA MET A 1114 -1.36 13.69 -36.39
C MET A 1114 -0.50 14.36 -37.47
N GLN A 1115 -0.48 15.68 -37.42
CA GLN A 1115 0.27 16.53 -38.35
C GLN A 1115 1.05 17.60 -37.60
N GLY A 1116 2.14 18.06 -38.19
CA GLY A 1116 2.83 19.27 -37.79
C GLY A 1116 3.51 19.91 -38.98
N GLU A 1117 4.24 21.00 -38.74
CA GLU A 1117 4.89 21.76 -39.81
C GLU A 1117 6.36 22.04 -39.51
N LEU A 1118 7.22 21.79 -40.50
CA LEU A 1118 8.58 22.29 -40.56
C LEU A 1118 8.57 23.65 -41.26
N VAL A 1119 8.81 24.71 -40.50
CA VAL A 1119 9.02 26.06 -41.01
C VAL A 1119 10.47 26.20 -41.45
N VAL A 1120 10.66 26.37 -42.75
CA VAL A 1120 11.97 26.62 -43.36
C VAL A 1120 12.12 28.11 -43.57
N GLU A 1121 13.07 28.72 -42.85
CA GLU A 1121 13.37 30.17 -42.83
C GLU A 1121 14.57 30.54 -43.71
#